data_AF-A0A4R0R1G0-F1
#
_entry.id   AF-A0A4R0R1G0-F1
#
_cell.length_a   1.000
_cell.length_b   1.000
_cell.length_c   1.000
_cell.angle_alpha   90.00
_cell.angle_beta   90.00
_cell.angle_gamma   90.00
#
_symmetry.space_group_name_H-M   'P 1'
#
loop_
_entity.id
_entity.type
_entity.pdbx_description
1 polymer ?
#
loop_
_entity_poly.entity_id
_entity_poly.type
_entity_poly.pdbx_seq_one_letter_code
_entity_poly.pdbx_strand_id
1 'polypeptide(L)'
;MGQYPDGKAERRTLGLTEEEARFVFDELWRSPSSRPTSTAVLSFQEAQSVIDEVWRLLDVHVPASQQAGSGASPDVVSRRGWLRQFCIKIALALDIFPITFVLRDVRRVQNNKRIAGGFADVYQGMLGDRMVALKCPRIYHSMSDAEKLKAKQGFSRESLLWKGLVHEHVLPFLGVSDVIPDTICMVMPWMSHGSLRHYIEAQRGKGELVGDAYALAMGRWLLNTVRGLEYLHEQDIVHGDLHGGNLLVKDDGSICLTDFGLAVIAEGTPYGAGSLHGGGAVHWQAPELFDPETFGLNNRRPTFQSDVYSFACTCIELYSMKPPLHELSVIQLMRKVVAGTRPPRPILPDGGKRPTIRNLVTKLTPSDSDDQTTLAGISSDTSTLREDTTLAAHDEHDTAFDSLVQSSLAQPYLSPSERSALKPQARTEPHLQFMAGPLLRYDTVTPGGIWRGAVLIVTVDAGSIYEPLPSLTYTLPDPYATKHLVTSQELWVYSGSNGTYTFWRFIIEIPLGPAETKIGYCINNGQRLQFTIPGRNQNMRWAAYSSNDFTPGVNPDEFRGPGFASGYDPVWIDLLQKHAEQPFHVLTGVGDQLYSDTIVREPEMQEWLQCPPERRKTFPLTAEILQAIDRFYFNHYCRIFRSGAFAKANSSIPMLNMLAQMLVTWYVHFRITSCWLTRWCMKITGFGSYTEDIMRSPIFSTIGSRGYFYFLLFQCCINYELDGMDEQNHMFKSAVIGGPGRYVPFPSHSFVSYLGPHTNIVLLDCRSERTLDQLSTQSTYSKMFERIISLPKMAEHLVISIASPIAYPRVASDNSSGTAVSSLFAQSRGSSTGISGLLGRLSIESEDLVNTSNELWISKSHKYERQWFVEQLQQYSLKTGTRISFLSGTVQCAGIGILKSLVKGRSKQEVAPPLDHRYMMNIIIGPIVDASVPNSVLSLKNFLATKTHKALHDTDTDETMVPLFVVDTNGSQPKSKHVMGKRNWCSVERDPTTGDIIFDIRVEKEKGNGETVSYAIRAPPPQWYSARLPH
;
A
#
# COMPACT_ATOMS: atom_id res chain seq x y z
N MET A 1 45.78 -27.18 -19.76
CA MET A 1 45.43 -28.53 -20.27
C MET A 1 46.67 -29.28 -20.75
N GLY A 2 47.26 -30.09 -19.87
CA GLY A 2 48.09 -31.21 -20.31
C GLY A 2 47.21 -32.25 -21.02
N GLN A 3 47.77 -32.92 -22.02
CA GLN A 3 47.11 -33.98 -22.79
C GLN A 3 46.48 -35.02 -21.85
N TYR A 4 45.15 -35.15 -21.90
CA TYR A 4 44.49 -36.34 -21.38
C TYR A 4 44.72 -37.48 -22.37
N PRO A 5 45.14 -38.68 -21.92
CA PRO A 5 45.51 -39.77 -22.81
C PRO A 5 44.27 -40.31 -23.56
N ASP A 6 44.46 -40.56 -24.86
CA ASP A 6 43.57 -41.35 -25.70
C ASP A 6 43.23 -42.68 -25.00
N GLY A 7 41.98 -42.84 -24.58
CA GLY A 7 41.56 -44.07 -23.93
C GLY A 7 40.14 -44.03 -23.37
N LYS A 8 39.17 -44.41 -24.22
CA LYS A 8 37.74 -44.59 -23.90
C LYS A 8 37.06 -43.33 -23.36
N ALA A 9 36.35 -42.62 -24.23
CA ALA A 9 35.37 -41.62 -23.83
C ALA A 9 34.30 -42.28 -22.94
N GLU A 10 34.48 -42.23 -21.62
CA GLU A 10 33.42 -42.54 -20.65
C GLU A 10 32.28 -41.57 -20.91
N ARG A 11 31.21 -42.06 -21.55
CA ARG A 11 29.93 -41.34 -21.60
C ARG A 11 29.44 -41.18 -20.16
N ARG A 12 29.69 -40.03 -19.55
CA ARG A 12 29.09 -39.67 -18.26
C ARG A 12 27.67 -39.18 -18.49
N THR A 13 26.70 -39.88 -17.91
CA THR A 13 25.26 -39.61 -18.05
C THR A 13 24.91 -38.30 -17.35
N LEU A 14 24.61 -37.24 -18.12
CA LEU A 14 23.96 -36.05 -17.59
C LEU A 14 22.46 -36.34 -17.43
N GLY A 15 21.99 -36.42 -16.19
CA GLY A 15 20.55 -36.54 -15.88
C GLY A 15 19.80 -35.24 -16.23
N LEU A 16 19.57 -35.02 -17.52
CA LEU A 16 18.79 -33.89 -18.01
C LEU A 16 17.30 -34.15 -17.77
N THR A 17 16.60 -33.13 -17.28
CA THR A 17 15.14 -33.10 -17.25
C THR A 17 14.60 -32.96 -18.67
N GLU A 18 13.34 -33.33 -18.88
CA GLU A 18 12.69 -33.25 -20.20
C GLU A 18 12.70 -31.81 -20.77
N GLU A 19 12.60 -30.80 -19.90
CA GLU A 19 12.69 -29.38 -20.26
C GLU A 19 14.11 -28.95 -20.65
N GLU A 20 15.14 -29.39 -19.90
CA GLU A 20 16.55 -29.15 -20.23
C GLU A 20 16.95 -29.82 -21.55
N ALA A 21 16.51 -31.06 -21.77
CA ALA A 21 16.72 -31.76 -23.03
C ALA A 21 16.07 -30.99 -24.18
N ARG A 22 14.81 -30.56 -24.04
CA ARG A 22 14.09 -29.81 -25.07
C ARG A 22 14.79 -28.50 -25.43
N PHE A 23 15.26 -27.72 -24.46
CA PHE A 23 16.04 -26.50 -24.73
C PHE A 23 17.31 -26.79 -25.53
N VAL A 24 18.06 -27.83 -25.12
CA VAL A 24 19.29 -28.25 -25.78
C VAL A 24 19.02 -28.73 -27.22
N PHE A 25 18.00 -29.56 -27.44
CA PHE A 25 17.73 -30.18 -28.74
C PHE A 25 16.92 -29.31 -29.73
N ASP A 26 16.04 -28.44 -29.24
CA ASP A 26 15.16 -27.62 -30.08
C ASP A 26 15.67 -26.18 -30.25
N GLU A 27 16.28 -25.60 -29.21
CA GLU A 27 16.64 -24.17 -29.20
C GLU A 27 18.11 -23.93 -29.58
N LEU A 28 19.02 -24.76 -29.06
CA LEU A 28 20.46 -24.69 -29.35
C LEU A 28 20.84 -25.45 -30.64
N TRP A 29 20.35 -26.67 -30.85
CA TRP A 29 20.62 -27.48 -32.04
C TRP A 29 19.53 -27.36 -33.13
N ARG A 30 19.41 -26.16 -33.73
CA ARG A 30 18.41 -25.85 -34.78
C ARG A 30 18.53 -26.69 -36.08
N SER A 31 19.66 -27.40 -36.28
CA SER A 31 19.88 -28.26 -37.46
C SER A 31 19.74 -29.75 -37.11
N PRO A 32 18.94 -30.55 -37.84
CA PRO A 32 18.76 -31.98 -37.56
C PRO A 32 20.04 -32.83 -37.64
N SER A 33 21.02 -32.38 -38.42
CA SER A 33 22.26 -33.11 -38.71
C SER A 33 23.26 -33.19 -37.55
N SER A 34 23.08 -32.37 -36.51
CA SER A 34 23.97 -32.30 -35.33
C SER A 34 23.31 -32.78 -34.03
N ARG A 35 22.14 -33.43 -34.12
CA ARG A 35 21.41 -33.95 -32.95
C ARG A 35 22.00 -35.29 -32.44
N PRO A 36 22.32 -35.41 -31.14
CA PRO A 36 22.71 -36.68 -30.53
C PRO A 36 21.65 -37.78 -30.71
N THR A 37 22.07 -39.04 -30.81
CA THR A 37 21.21 -40.21 -31.02
C THR A 37 20.49 -40.72 -29.76
N SER A 38 20.78 -40.18 -28.57
CA SER A 38 20.13 -40.55 -27.31
C SER A 38 19.76 -39.30 -26.51
N THR A 39 18.49 -39.18 -26.14
CA THR A 39 17.89 -38.00 -25.46
C THR A 39 18.37 -37.79 -24.02
N ALA A 40 19.17 -38.71 -23.45
CA ALA A 40 19.54 -38.68 -22.03
C ALA A 40 21.06 -38.61 -21.75
N VAL A 41 21.95 -38.58 -22.76
CA VAL A 41 23.41 -38.65 -22.53
C VAL A 41 24.17 -37.77 -23.52
N LEU A 42 24.83 -36.71 -23.04
CA LEU A 42 25.76 -35.87 -23.81
C LEU A 42 27.19 -36.41 -23.68
N SER A 43 27.96 -36.44 -24.77
CA SER A 43 29.41 -36.64 -24.74
C SER A 43 30.13 -35.40 -24.20
N PHE A 44 31.41 -35.55 -23.82
CA PHE A 44 32.23 -34.44 -23.32
C PHE A 44 32.31 -33.27 -24.33
N GLN A 45 32.48 -33.56 -25.62
CA GLN A 45 32.55 -32.54 -26.68
C GLN A 45 31.20 -31.83 -26.89
N GLU A 46 30.09 -32.57 -26.84
CA GLU A 46 28.75 -31.99 -26.95
C GLU A 46 28.43 -31.10 -25.74
N ALA A 47 28.77 -31.55 -24.53
CA ALA A 47 28.57 -30.77 -23.33
C ALA A 47 29.44 -29.51 -23.27
N GLN A 48 30.67 -29.56 -23.81
CA GLN A 48 31.52 -28.38 -23.99
C GLN A 48 30.88 -27.38 -24.96
N SER A 49 30.33 -27.85 -26.08
CA SER A 49 29.61 -26.98 -27.03
C SER A 49 28.36 -26.34 -26.41
N VAL A 50 27.61 -27.07 -25.58
CA VAL A 50 26.43 -26.56 -24.88
C VAL A 50 26.81 -25.51 -23.85
N ILE A 51 27.82 -25.79 -23.01
CA ILE A 51 28.22 -24.84 -21.97
C ILE A 51 28.79 -23.56 -22.58
N ASP A 52 29.54 -23.64 -23.69
CA ASP A 52 30.07 -22.47 -24.39
C ASP A 52 28.96 -21.61 -25.01
N GLU A 53 27.92 -22.22 -25.58
CA GLU A 53 26.81 -21.48 -26.20
C GLU A 53 25.84 -20.90 -25.16
N VAL A 54 25.52 -21.65 -24.09
CA VAL A 54 24.76 -21.11 -22.95
C VAL A 54 25.52 -19.96 -22.31
N TRP A 55 26.85 -20.09 -22.18
CA TRP A 55 27.71 -19.02 -21.69
C TRP A 55 27.68 -17.79 -22.61
N ARG A 56 27.77 -17.97 -23.93
CA ARG A 56 27.63 -16.89 -24.92
C ARG A 56 26.30 -16.14 -24.78
N LEU A 57 25.20 -16.86 -24.52
CA LEU A 57 23.88 -16.24 -24.29
C LEU A 57 23.82 -15.46 -22.97
N LEU A 58 24.52 -15.92 -21.93
CA LEU A 58 24.63 -15.22 -20.65
C LEU A 58 25.50 -13.95 -20.76
N ASP A 59 26.58 -14.00 -21.55
CA ASP A 59 27.62 -12.97 -21.67
C ASP A 59 27.25 -11.77 -22.57
N VAL A 60 26.03 -11.73 -23.14
CA VAL A 60 25.54 -10.57 -23.89
C VAL A 60 25.29 -9.39 -22.94
N HIS A 61 26.31 -8.54 -22.75
CA HIS A 61 26.18 -7.22 -22.16
C HIS A 61 25.59 -6.25 -23.19
N VAL A 62 24.35 -5.80 -22.99
CA VAL A 62 23.78 -4.67 -23.75
C VAL A 62 23.88 -3.41 -22.88
N PRO A 63 24.76 -2.45 -23.19
CA PRO A 63 24.75 -1.14 -22.54
C PRO A 63 23.44 -0.40 -22.84
N ALA A 64 22.89 0.30 -21.85
CA ALA A 64 21.57 0.97 -21.94
C ALA A 64 21.42 1.95 -23.11
N SER A 65 22.53 2.43 -23.70
CA SER A 65 22.55 3.38 -24.81
C SER A 65 22.34 2.79 -26.21
N GLN A 66 22.28 1.45 -26.37
CA GLN A 66 22.15 0.78 -27.68
C GLN A 66 20.98 -0.22 -27.78
N GLN A 67 19.89 -0.02 -27.03
CA GLN A 67 18.71 -0.90 -27.08
C GLN A 67 17.86 -0.79 -28.37
N ALA A 68 18.11 0.19 -29.24
CA ALA A 68 17.47 0.27 -30.55
C ALA A 68 18.32 -0.42 -31.62
N GLY A 69 18.48 -1.76 -31.56
CA GLY A 69 19.05 -2.49 -32.71
C GLY A 69 19.64 -3.88 -32.51
N SER A 70 19.90 -4.37 -31.30
CA SER A 70 20.49 -5.72 -31.13
C SER A 70 19.40 -6.79 -30.99
N GLY A 71 19.25 -7.62 -32.02
CA GLY A 71 18.26 -8.72 -32.11
C GLY A 71 18.49 -9.89 -31.14
N ALA A 72 18.48 -9.64 -29.82
CA ALA A 72 18.35 -10.69 -28.81
C ALA A 72 16.87 -11.05 -28.63
N SER A 73 16.53 -12.34 -28.72
CA SER A 73 15.16 -12.84 -28.52
C SER A 73 14.66 -12.51 -27.10
N PRO A 74 13.40 -12.00 -26.93
CA PRO A 74 12.78 -11.75 -25.63
C PRO A 74 12.83 -12.94 -24.65
N ASP A 75 12.92 -14.17 -25.18
CA ASP A 75 12.94 -15.42 -24.41
C ASP A 75 14.24 -15.60 -23.59
N VAL A 76 15.38 -15.10 -24.08
CA VAL A 76 16.70 -15.25 -23.41
C VAL A 76 16.75 -14.42 -22.12
N VAL A 77 16.18 -13.21 -22.12
CA VAL A 77 16.15 -12.33 -20.95
C VAL A 77 15.26 -12.93 -19.85
N SER A 78 14.12 -13.52 -20.21
CA SER A 78 13.20 -14.16 -19.26
C SER A 78 13.75 -15.45 -18.65
N ARG A 79 14.73 -16.12 -19.30
CA ARG A 79 15.29 -17.41 -18.85
C ARG A 79 16.72 -17.32 -18.29
N ARG A 80 17.28 -16.11 -18.12
CA ARG A 80 18.67 -15.90 -17.65
C ARG A 80 19.05 -16.66 -16.36
N GLY A 81 18.18 -16.64 -15.35
CA GLY A 81 18.41 -17.36 -14.08
C GLY A 81 18.46 -18.87 -14.26
N TRP A 82 17.57 -19.42 -15.09
CA TRP A 82 17.55 -20.83 -15.45
C TRP A 82 18.79 -21.24 -16.27
N LEU A 83 19.19 -20.43 -17.26
CA LEU A 83 20.40 -20.66 -18.06
C LEU A 83 21.66 -20.67 -17.19
N ARG A 84 21.76 -19.77 -16.20
CA ARG A 84 22.86 -19.72 -15.24
C ARG A 84 22.92 -20.99 -14.40
N GLN A 85 21.78 -21.45 -13.89
CA GLN A 85 21.69 -22.68 -13.09
C GLN A 85 22.00 -23.93 -13.93
N PHE A 86 21.59 -23.94 -15.21
CA PHE A 86 21.88 -24.99 -16.16
C PHE A 86 23.38 -25.07 -16.50
N CYS A 87 24.02 -23.92 -16.74
CA CYS A 87 25.48 -23.82 -16.92
C CYS A 87 26.25 -24.40 -15.71
N ILE A 88 25.84 -24.03 -14.49
CA ILE A 88 26.44 -24.54 -13.25
C ILE A 88 26.26 -26.07 -13.16
N LYS A 89 25.07 -26.59 -13.46
CA LYS A 89 24.80 -28.03 -13.43
C LYS A 89 25.72 -28.82 -14.37
N ILE A 90 25.90 -28.35 -15.61
CA ILE A 90 26.81 -28.98 -16.58
C ILE A 90 28.26 -28.89 -16.11
N ALA A 91 28.69 -27.71 -15.68
CA ALA A 91 30.05 -27.46 -15.21
C ALA A 91 30.44 -28.38 -14.05
N LEU A 92 29.56 -28.54 -13.06
CA LEU A 92 29.82 -29.37 -11.89
C LEU A 92 29.75 -30.88 -12.17
N ALA A 93 28.87 -31.31 -13.07
CA ALA A 93 28.68 -32.71 -13.41
C ALA A 93 29.87 -33.27 -14.23
N LEU A 94 30.45 -32.44 -15.10
CA LEU A 94 31.50 -32.86 -16.02
C LEU A 94 32.88 -32.26 -15.72
N ASP A 95 32.97 -31.38 -14.70
CA ASP A 95 34.21 -30.69 -14.31
C ASP A 95 34.82 -29.88 -15.48
N ILE A 96 33.93 -29.18 -16.22
CA ILE A 96 34.29 -28.35 -17.38
C ILE A 96 33.88 -26.89 -17.15
N PHE A 97 34.62 -25.97 -17.77
CA PHE A 97 34.29 -24.55 -17.81
C PHE A 97 34.11 -24.10 -19.27
N PRO A 98 33.36 -23.00 -19.50
CA PRO A 98 33.36 -22.37 -20.81
C PRO A 98 34.78 -22.00 -21.26
N ILE A 99 35.11 -22.14 -22.53
CA ILE A 99 36.47 -21.92 -23.04
C ILE A 99 36.93 -20.47 -22.79
N THR A 100 36.00 -19.50 -22.95
CA THR A 100 36.24 -18.06 -22.69
C THR A 100 36.44 -17.73 -21.22
N PHE A 101 36.13 -18.66 -20.33
CA PHE A 101 36.27 -18.53 -18.88
C PHE A 101 37.70 -18.80 -18.41
N VAL A 102 38.48 -19.57 -19.18
CA VAL A 102 39.83 -20.03 -18.81
C VAL A 102 40.90 -19.10 -19.40
N LEU A 103 41.64 -18.43 -18.52
CA LEU A 103 42.74 -17.52 -18.85
C LEU A 103 44.07 -18.28 -18.93
N ARG A 104 44.68 -18.27 -20.12
CA ARG A 104 45.95 -18.99 -20.41
C ARG A 104 47.20 -18.14 -20.21
N ASP A 105 47.09 -16.81 -20.27
CA ASP A 105 48.22 -15.87 -20.20
C ASP A 105 48.53 -15.39 -18.77
N VAL A 106 48.25 -16.23 -17.77
CA VAL A 106 48.46 -15.91 -16.36
C VAL A 106 49.78 -16.51 -15.90
N ARG A 107 50.62 -15.72 -15.24
CA ARG A 107 51.90 -16.15 -14.64
C ARG A 107 51.89 -15.86 -13.16
N ARG A 108 52.34 -16.79 -12.33
CA ARG A 108 52.51 -16.56 -10.89
C ARG A 108 53.80 -15.78 -10.63
N VAL A 109 53.76 -14.78 -9.77
CA VAL A 109 54.97 -14.07 -9.31
C VAL A 109 55.71 -14.95 -8.30
N GLN A 110 56.97 -15.26 -8.56
CA GLN A 110 57.82 -16.06 -7.67
C GLN A 110 58.25 -15.22 -6.44
N ASN A 111 58.40 -15.85 -5.27
CA ASN A 111 58.88 -15.29 -4.00
C ASN A 111 57.98 -14.32 -3.20
N ASN A 112 56.68 -14.19 -3.53
CA ASN A 112 55.77 -13.33 -2.76
C ASN A 112 55.07 -14.03 -1.57
N LYS A 113 54.75 -13.24 -0.54
CA LYS A 113 54.12 -13.68 0.72
C LYS A 113 52.74 -14.28 0.44
N ARG A 114 52.55 -15.56 0.80
CA ARG A 114 51.23 -16.22 0.78
C ARG A 114 50.29 -15.51 1.75
N ILE A 115 49.16 -15.00 1.26
CA ILE A 115 48.07 -14.53 2.13
C ILE A 115 47.17 -15.73 2.40
N ALA A 116 47.24 -16.26 3.63
CA ALA A 116 46.45 -17.41 4.05
C ALA A 116 45.06 -16.95 4.50
N GLY A 117 44.01 -17.28 3.75
CA GLY A 117 42.62 -17.10 4.15
C GLY A 117 42.05 -18.32 4.90
N GLY A 118 40.76 -18.29 5.26
CA GLY A 118 40.07 -19.40 5.92
C GLY A 118 39.92 -20.64 5.02
N PHE A 119 39.50 -20.44 3.77
CA PHE A 119 39.12 -21.50 2.83
C PHE A 119 39.98 -21.54 1.56
N ALA A 120 40.78 -20.51 1.31
CA ALA A 120 41.61 -20.38 0.12
C ALA A 120 42.96 -19.70 0.44
N ASP A 121 43.96 -19.98 -0.39
CA ASP A 121 45.23 -19.27 -0.40
C ASP A 121 45.22 -18.26 -1.57
N VAL A 122 45.71 -17.05 -1.32
CA VAL A 122 45.81 -16.00 -2.35
C VAL A 122 47.28 -15.75 -2.68
N TYR A 123 47.60 -15.84 -3.97
CA TYR A 123 48.92 -15.55 -4.54
C TYR A 123 48.85 -14.33 -5.46
N GLN A 124 49.98 -13.66 -5.68
CA GLN A 124 50.11 -12.65 -6.73
C GLN A 124 50.48 -13.29 -8.06
N GLY A 125 49.88 -12.80 -9.14
CA GLY A 125 50.14 -13.19 -10.50
C GLY A 125 50.17 -11.98 -11.45
N MET A 126 50.49 -12.24 -12.70
CA MET A 126 50.49 -11.29 -13.81
C MET A 126 49.63 -11.85 -14.93
N LEU A 127 48.67 -11.06 -15.41
CA LEU A 127 47.91 -11.31 -16.64
C LEU A 127 48.33 -10.25 -17.65
N GLY A 128 49.19 -10.62 -18.61
CA GLY A 128 49.95 -9.64 -19.40
C GLY A 128 50.78 -8.74 -18.47
N ASP A 129 50.61 -7.43 -18.57
CA ASP A 129 51.28 -6.44 -17.71
C ASP A 129 50.48 -6.06 -16.44
N ARG A 130 49.33 -6.69 -16.20
CA ARG A 130 48.45 -6.36 -15.08
C ARG A 130 48.67 -7.29 -13.88
N MET A 131 48.84 -6.70 -12.70
CA MET A 131 48.90 -7.45 -11.44
C MET A 131 47.53 -8.05 -11.11
N VAL A 132 47.49 -9.34 -10.80
CA VAL A 132 46.27 -10.08 -10.45
C VAL A 132 46.45 -10.88 -9.17
N ALA A 133 45.35 -11.12 -8.45
CA ALA A 133 45.28 -12.08 -7.38
C ALA A 133 44.83 -13.44 -7.92
N LEU A 134 45.48 -14.49 -7.46
CA LEU A 134 45.21 -15.90 -7.75
C LEU A 134 44.70 -16.54 -6.47
N LYS A 135 43.38 -16.60 -6.30
CA LYS A 135 42.74 -17.28 -5.17
C LYS A 135 42.61 -18.76 -5.52
N CYS A 136 43.09 -19.67 -4.68
CA CYS A 136 43.05 -21.11 -4.94
C CYS A 136 42.47 -21.83 -3.71
N PRO A 137 41.62 -22.86 -3.91
CA PRO A 137 41.04 -23.61 -2.80
C PRO A 137 42.12 -24.33 -2.00
N ARG A 138 42.00 -24.36 -0.67
CA ARG A 138 42.97 -25.05 0.18
C ARG A 138 42.63 -26.54 0.24
N ILE A 139 43.48 -27.36 -0.36
CA ILE A 139 43.36 -28.82 -0.35
C ILE A 139 44.44 -29.40 0.56
N TYR A 140 44.04 -29.99 1.68
CA TYR A 140 44.96 -30.66 2.60
C TYR A 140 45.17 -32.12 2.18
N HIS A 141 46.38 -32.64 2.38
CA HIS A 141 46.68 -34.06 2.13
C HIS A 141 45.85 -35.01 3.00
N SER A 142 45.38 -34.55 4.17
CA SER A 142 44.54 -35.30 5.11
C SER A 142 43.06 -35.37 4.73
N MET A 143 42.60 -34.62 3.71
CA MET A 143 41.22 -34.66 3.25
C MET A 143 40.94 -35.93 2.44
N SER A 144 39.77 -36.53 2.63
CA SER A 144 39.27 -37.61 1.78
C SER A 144 39.01 -37.11 0.35
N ASP A 145 39.04 -38.01 -0.64
CA ASP A 145 38.81 -37.63 -2.04
C ASP A 145 37.41 -37.02 -2.26
N ALA A 146 36.43 -37.41 -1.44
CA ALA A 146 35.09 -36.81 -1.43
C ALA A 146 35.11 -35.35 -0.93
N GLU A 147 35.93 -35.03 0.07
CA GLU A 147 36.09 -33.65 0.57
C GLU A 147 36.85 -32.77 -0.41
N LYS A 148 37.90 -33.32 -1.06
CA LYS A 148 38.64 -32.63 -2.13
C LYS A 148 37.74 -32.32 -3.32
N LEU A 149 36.90 -33.27 -3.73
CA LEU A 149 35.93 -33.09 -4.82
C LEU A 149 34.87 -32.04 -4.45
N LYS A 150 34.33 -32.06 -3.22
CA LYS A 150 33.38 -31.04 -2.74
C LYS A 150 34.00 -29.64 -2.71
N ALA A 151 35.24 -29.51 -2.23
CA ALA A 151 35.95 -28.24 -2.22
C ALA A 151 36.16 -27.69 -3.64
N LYS A 152 36.54 -28.57 -4.59
CA LYS A 152 36.68 -28.23 -6.01
C LYS A 152 35.34 -27.81 -6.63
N GLN A 153 34.26 -28.57 -6.41
CA GLN A 153 32.92 -28.26 -6.92
C GLN A 153 32.36 -26.95 -6.34
N GLY A 154 32.56 -26.70 -5.05
CA GLY A 154 32.19 -25.42 -4.42
C GLY A 154 32.90 -24.24 -5.06
N PHE A 155 34.22 -24.38 -5.27
CA PHE A 155 35.05 -23.36 -5.91
C PHE A 155 34.65 -23.11 -7.39
N SER A 156 34.35 -24.16 -8.15
CA SER A 156 33.86 -24.04 -9.53
C SER A 156 32.51 -23.34 -9.61
N ARG A 157 31.58 -23.66 -8.71
CA ARG A 157 30.28 -23.00 -8.63
C ARG A 157 30.41 -21.52 -8.29
N GLU A 158 31.25 -21.18 -7.31
CA GLU A 158 31.53 -19.79 -6.90
C GLU A 158 32.03 -18.97 -8.09
N SER A 159 32.99 -19.52 -8.86
CA SER A 159 33.56 -18.81 -10.01
C SER A 159 32.50 -18.47 -11.07
N LEU A 160 31.58 -19.40 -11.34
CA LEU A 160 30.53 -19.24 -12.37
C LEU A 160 29.45 -18.25 -11.93
N LEU A 161 29.17 -18.14 -10.63
CA LEU A 161 28.27 -17.12 -10.08
C LEU A 161 28.90 -15.72 -10.13
N TRP A 162 30.20 -15.64 -9.86
CA TRP A 162 30.94 -14.38 -9.82
C TRP A 162 31.13 -13.76 -11.22
N LYS A 163 31.34 -14.60 -12.24
CA LYS A 163 31.50 -14.13 -13.61
C LYS A 163 30.15 -13.67 -14.18
N GLY A 164 30.03 -12.37 -14.42
CA GLY A 164 28.81 -11.71 -14.88
C GLY A 164 28.33 -10.61 -13.93
N LEU A 165 28.92 -10.53 -12.73
CA LEU A 165 28.72 -9.42 -11.82
C LEU A 165 29.62 -8.25 -12.22
N VAL A 166 29.00 -7.11 -12.50
CA VAL A 166 29.67 -5.87 -12.90
C VAL A 166 29.07 -4.73 -12.09
N HIS A 167 29.81 -4.31 -11.06
CA HIS A 167 29.45 -3.18 -10.23
C HIS A 167 30.70 -2.56 -9.62
N GLU A 168 30.68 -1.23 -9.40
CA GLU A 168 31.84 -0.49 -8.91
C GLU A 168 32.33 -1.03 -7.55
N HIS A 169 31.43 -1.45 -6.68
CA HIS A 169 31.74 -1.91 -5.33
C HIS A 169 31.67 -3.43 -5.14
N VAL A 170 31.77 -4.20 -6.23
CA VAL A 170 31.90 -5.67 -6.19
C VAL A 170 33.18 -6.03 -6.93
N LEU A 171 34.04 -6.86 -6.32
CA LEU A 171 35.35 -7.19 -6.90
C LEU A 171 35.16 -7.87 -8.26
N PRO A 172 35.75 -7.36 -9.35
CA PRO A 172 35.62 -7.98 -10.65
C PRO A 172 36.27 -9.35 -10.72
N PHE A 173 35.63 -10.28 -11.41
CA PHE A 173 36.16 -11.62 -11.65
C PHE A 173 36.60 -11.78 -13.11
N LEU A 174 37.91 -12.02 -13.32
CA LEU A 174 38.51 -12.03 -14.66
C LEU A 174 38.34 -13.39 -15.33
N GLY A 175 38.44 -14.48 -14.58
CA GLY A 175 38.29 -15.85 -15.08
C GLY A 175 39.04 -16.84 -14.19
N VAL A 176 39.25 -18.05 -14.68
CA VAL A 176 40.02 -19.09 -13.98
C VAL A 176 41.32 -19.43 -14.70
N SER A 177 42.31 -19.95 -13.98
CA SER A 177 43.56 -20.41 -14.56
C SER A 177 44.10 -21.65 -13.84
N ASP A 178 44.77 -22.52 -14.60
CA ASP A 178 45.48 -23.72 -14.13
C ASP A 178 46.98 -23.45 -13.89
N VAL A 179 47.36 -22.17 -13.71
CA VAL A 179 48.76 -21.73 -13.50
C VAL A 179 49.43 -22.35 -12.26
N ILE A 180 48.65 -22.81 -11.27
CA ILE A 180 49.16 -23.55 -10.11
C ILE A 180 48.84 -25.04 -10.33
N PRO A 181 49.86 -25.93 -10.27
CA PRO A 181 49.65 -27.37 -10.44
C PRO A 181 48.58 -27.92 -9.51
N ASP A 182 47.81 -28.88 -10.01
CA ASP A 182 46.79 -29.65 -9.29
C ASP A 182 45.61 -28.84 -8.71
N THR A 183 45.46 -27.56 -9.10
CA THR A 183 44.32 -26.73 -8.67
C THR A 183 43.92 -25.68 -9.70
N ILE A 184 42.65 -25.31 -9.70
CA ILE A 184 42.14 -24.20 -10.52
C ILE A 184 42.10 -22.97 -9.60
N CYS A 185 42.63 -21.85 -10.08
CA CYS A 185 42.63 -20.60 -9.34
C CYS A 185 41.70 -19.58 -9.99
N MET A 186 40.98 -18.85 -9.16
CA MET A 186 40.22 -17.67 -9.53
C MET A 186 41.19 -16.51 -9.75
N VAL A 187 41.04 -15.82 -10.88
CA VAL A 187 41.85 -14.68 -11.28
C VAL A 187 41.02 -13.40 -11.12
N MET A 188 41.51 -12.47 -10.33
CA MET A 188 40.84 -11.21 -10.00
C MET A 188 41.87 -10.08 -9.92
N PRO A 189 41.50 -8.80 -10.06
CA PRO A 189 42.45 -7.70 -9.93
C PRO A 189 43.13 -7.70 -8.54
N TRP A 190 44.43 -7.41 -8.50
CA TRP A 190 45.15 -7.31 -7.23
C TRP A 190 44.83 -5.98 -6.53
N MET A 191 44.30 -6.04 -5.31
CA MET A 191 44.03 -4.86 -4.47
C MET A 191 45.24 -4.57 -3.58
N SER A 192 46.04 -3.57 -3.98
CA SER A 192 47.34 -3.26 -3.38
C SER A 192 47.26 -2.85 -1.90
N HIS A 193 46.15 -2.23 -1.50
CA HIS A 193 45.87 -1.78 -0.14
C HIS A 193 45.28 -2.86 0.78
N GLY A 194 45.02 -4.07 0.26
CA GLY A 194 44.51 -5.19 1.04
C GLY A 194 43.10 -4.96 1.58
N SER A 195 42.75 -5.62 2.69
CA SER A 195 41.44 -5.47 3.31
C SER A 195 41.31 -4.20 4.12
N LEU A 196 40.08 -3.69 4.23
CA LEU A 196 39.76 -2.45 4.93
C LEU A 196 40.20 -2.50 6.39
N ARG A 197 40.06 -3.65 7.05
CA ARG A 197 40.56 -3.90 8.41
C ARG A 197 42.07 -3.57 8.53
N HIS A 198 42.90 -4.17 7.67
CA HIS A 198 44.35 -3.95 7.68
C HIS A 198 44.72 -2.52 7.25
N TYR A 199 43.98 -1.97 6.28
CA TYR A 199 44.20 -0.61 5.81
C TYR A 199 43.99 0.41 6.93
N ILE A 200 42.88 0.31 7.69
CA ILE A 200 42.63 1.21 8.82
C ILE A 200 43.70 1.06 9.90
N GLU A 201 44.10 -0.16 10.26
CA GLU A 201 45.17 -0.38 11.24
C GLU A 201 46.49 0.27 10.81
N ALA A 202 46.89 0.09 9.54
CA ALA A 202 48.12 0.65 9.00
C ALA A 202 48.09 2.19 8.96
N GLN A 203 46.98 2.78 8.53
CA GLN A 203 46.80 4.23 8.42
C GLN A 203 46.73 4.92 9.79
N ARG A 204 46.07 4.27 10.77
CA ARG A 204 46.04 4.74 12.16
C ARG A 204 47.41 4.65 12.82
N GLY A 205 48.17 3.59 12.55
CA GLY A 205 49.55 3.46 13.02
C GLY A 205 50.49 4.57 12.52
N LYS A 206 50.17 5.18 11.38
CA LYS A 206 50.88 6.32 10.80
C LYS A 206 50.34 7.69 11.26
N GLY A 207 49.22 7.73 11.98
CA GLY A 207 48.53 8.96 12.36
C GLY A 207 47.79 9.67 11.22
N GLU A 208 47.70 9.05 10.03
CA GLU A 208 47.12 9.64 8.81
C GLU A 208 45.59 9.56 8.78
N LEU A 209 44.99 8.72 9.63
CA LEU A 209 43.56 8.44 9.66
C LEU A 209 42.99 8.50 11.09
N VAL A 210 42.92 9.70 11.66
CA VAL A 210 42.42 9.97 13.03
C VAL A 210 41.38 11.11 13.02
N GLY A 211 40.58 11.24 14.08
CA GLY A 211 39.59 12.32 14.20
C GLY A 211 38.59 12.38 13.04
N ASP A 212 38.35 13.59 12.53
CA ASP A 212 37.35 13.86 11.49
C ASP A 212 37.67 13.17 10.15
N ALA A 213 38.95 12.99 9.83
CA ALA A 213 39.38 12.32 8.59
C ALA A 213 38.98 10.84 8.58
N TYR A 214 39.10 10.16 9.72
CA TYR A 214 38.65 8.78 9.89
C TYR A 214 37.13 8.66 9.79
N ALA A 215 36.42 9.56 10.47
CA ALA A 215 34.97 9.68 10.41
C ALA A 215 34.44 9.85 8.98
N LEU A 216 35.09 10.70 8.19
CA LEU A 216 34.76 10.97 6.79
C LEU A 216 35.00 9.75 5.89
N ALA A 217 36.16 9.11 6.05
CA ALA A 217 36.51 7.91 5.30
C ALA A 217 35.58 6.74 5.64
N MET A 218 35.22 6.59 6.92
CA MET A 218 34.28 5.58 7.39
C MET A 218 32.92 5.70 6.74
N GLY A 219 32.34 6.91 6.68
CA GLY A 219 31.05 7.15 6.02
C GLY A 219 31.07 6.73 4.54
N ARG A 220 32.17 7.03 3.83
CA ARG A 220 32.35 6.61 2.43
C ARG A 220 32.46 5.10 2.28
N TRP A 221 33.25 4.43 3.13
CA TRP A 221 33.42 2.98 3.05
C TRP A 221 32.14 2.22 3.35
N LEU A 222 31.40 2.62 4.39
CA LEU A 222 30.13 2.00 4.75
C LEU A 222 29.11 2.11 3.62
N LEU A 223 29.06 3.25 2.92
CA LEU A 223 28.16 3.36 1.78
C LEU A 223 28.61 2.55 0.57
N ASN A 224 29.90 2.55 0.25
CA ASN A 224 30.44 1.71 -0.83
C ASN A 224 30.09 0.23 -0.58
N THR A 225 30.23 -0.23 0.67
CA THR A 225 29.85 -1.59 1.08
C THR A 225 28.39 -1.89 0.75
N VAL A 226 27.50 -0.92 0.91
CA VAL A 226 26.07 -1.18 0.77
C VAL A 226 25.62 -1.09 -0.66
N ARG A 227 26.14 -0.15 -1.44
CA ARG A 227 25.94 -0.18 -2.88
C ARG A 227 26.40 -1.51 -3.47
N GLY A 228 27.50 -2.06 -2.97
CA GLY A 228 27.96 -3.40 -3.33
C GLY A 228 26.98 -4.49 -2.91
N LEU A 229 26.43 -4.43 -1.69
CA LEU A 229 25.54 -5.45 -1.14
C LEU A 229 24.15 -5.42 -1.76
N GLU A 230 23.62 -4.22 -2.01
CA GLU A 230 22.37 -3.96 -2.75
C GLU A 230 22.45 -4.57 -4.14
N TYR A 231 23.54 -4.33 -4.86
CA TYR A 231 23.78 -4.95 -6.16
C TYR A 231 23.80 -6.48 -6.09
N LEU A 232 24.46 -7.09 -5.09
CA LEU A 232 24.46 -8.55 -4.93
C LEU A 232 23.04 -9.09 -4.71
N HIS A 233 22.24 -8.41 -3.87
CA HIS A 233 20.86 -8.79 -3.59
C HIS A 233 19.95 -8.63 -4.82
N GLU A 234 20.14 -7.59 -5.63
CA GLU A 234 19.46 -7.43 -6.93
C GLU A 234 19.79 -8.57 -7.91
N GLN A 235 20.99 -9.16 -7.79
CA GLN A 235 21.40 -10.31 -8.59
C GLN A 235 20.99 -11.66 -7.97
N ASP A 236 20.15 -11.66 -6.93
CA ASP A 236 19.68 -12.82 -6.16
C ASP A 236 20.83 -13.59 -5.47
N ILE A 237 21.87 -12.87 -5.03
CA ILE A 237 23.07 -13.44 -4.40
C ILE A 237 23.17 -12.95 -2.95
N VAL A 238 23.15 -13.89 -2.00
CA VAL A 238 23.47 -13.64 -0.59
C VAL A 238 24.99 -13.65 -0.42
N HIS A 239 25.56 -12.65 0.26
CA HIS A 239 26.99 -12.59 0.54
C HIS A 239 27.40 -13.72 1.50
N GLY A 240 26.73 -13.82 2.64
CA GLY A 240 26.83 -14.90 3.63
C GLY A 240 28.04 -14.86 4.57
N ASP A 241 28.97 -13.90 4.39
CA ASP A 241 30.22 -13.79 5.17
C ASP A 241 30.76 -12.34 5.18
N LEU A 242 29.89 -11.37 5.44
CA LEU A 242 30.27 -9.95 5.35
C LEU A 242 30.94 -9.46 6.64
N HIS A 243 32.21 -9.05 6.54
CA HIS A 243 32.99 -8.41 7.62
C HIS A 243 34.11 -7.53 7.04
N GLY A 244 34.77 -6.70 7.85
CA GLY A 244 35.80 -5.74 7.40
C GLY A 244 37.05 -6.36 6.75
N GLY A 245 37.19 -7.68 6.83
CA GLY A 245 38.22 -8.45 6.13
C GLY A 245 37.87 -8.78 4.69
N ASN A 246 36.58 -8.83 4.37
CA ASN A 246 36.04 -9.12 3.03
C ASN A 246 35.65 -7.83 2.26
N LEU A 247 36.11 -6.68 2.75
CA LEU A 247 36.07 -5.39 2.06
C LEU A 247 37.49 -5.07 1.58
N LEU A 248 37.75 -5.07 0.29
CA LEU A 248 39.08 -4.74 -0.25
C LEU A 248 39.16 -3.27 -0.64
N VAL A 249 40.27 -2.62 -0.34
CA VAL A 249 40.52 -1.21 -0.66
C VAL A 249 41.18 -1.10 -2.03
N LYS A 250 40.60 -0.29 -2.92
CA LYS A 250 41.15 0.02 -4.23
C LYS A 250 42.16 1.16 -4.16
N ASP A 251 42.94 1.33 -5.23
CA ASP A 251 43.94 2.40 -5.35
C ASP A 251 43.35 3.82 -5.25
N ASP A 252 42.05 4.00 -5.57
CA ASP A 252 41.33 5.28 -5.43
C ASP A 252 40.77 5.52 -4.00
N GLY A 253 41.00 4.59 -3.06
CA GLY A 253 40.50 4.66 -1.69
C GLY A 253 39.04 4.23 -1.50
N SER A 254 38.33 3.87 -2.57
CA SER A 254 37.02 3.20 -2.50
C SER A 254 37.19 1.72 -2.10
N ILE A 255 36.07 1.02 -1.85
CA ILE A 255 36.11 -0.41 -1.54
C ILE A 255 35.30 -1.23 -2.53
N CYS A 256 35.59 -2.52 -2.57
CA CYS A 256 34.77 -3.53 -3.21
C CYS A 256 34.57 -4.77 -2.31
N LEU A 257 33.39 -5.37 -2.39
CA LEU A 257 33.07 -6.64 -1.73
C LEU A 257 33.79 -7.80 -2.41
N THR A 258 34.30 -8.74 -1.62
CA THR A 258 34.89 -10.00 -2.09
C THR A 258 34.36 -11.17 -1.27
N ASP A 259 34.62 -12.41 -1.71
CA ASP A 259 34.35 -13.63 -0.96
C ASP A 259 32.86 -13.86 -0.63
N PHE A 260 31.98 -13.41 -1.52
CA PHE A 260 30.54 -13.66 -1.47
C PHE A 260 30.17 -15.00 -2.13
N GLY A 261 29.09 -15.63 -1.66
CA GLY A 261 28.56 -16.88 -2.25
C GLY A 261 29.15 -18.17 -1.66
N LEU A 262 29.99 -18.10 -0.63
CA LEU A 262 30.51 -19.26 0.12
C LEU A 262 29.40 -20.07 0.82
N ALA A 263 28.25 -19.44 1.11
CA ALA A 263 27.10 -20.04 1.78
C ALA A 263 26.31 -21.03 0.91
N VAL A 264 26.36 -20.87 -0.42
CA VAL A 264 25.64 -21.74 -1.38
C VAL A 264 26.30 -23.14 -1.49
N ILE A 265 27.48 -23.32 -0.89
CA ILE A 265 28.32 -24.52 -0.97
C ILE A 265 27.99 -25.55 0.13
N ALA A 266 27.23 -25.21 1.18
CA ALA A 266 27.11 -26.06 2.37
C ALA A 266 25.93 -27.05 2.37
N GLU A 267 25.63 -27.70 1.24
CA GLU A 267 24.77 -28.92 1.25
C GLU A 267 25.57 -30.19 1.62
N GLY A 268 26.89 -30.10 1.81
CA GLY A 268 27.74 -31.29 1.93
C GLY A 268 28.87 -31.28 2.96
N THR A 269 29.07 -30.22 3.75
CA THR A 269 30.09 -30.18 4.80
C THR A 269 29.41 -29.96 6.16
N PRO A 270 29.70 -30.78 7.19
CA PRO A 270 29.23 -30.49 8.54
C PRO A 270 29.79 -29.12 8.95
N TYR A 271 28.90 -28.15 9.12
CA TYR A 271 29.24 -26.88 9.78
C TYR A 271 29.70 -27.24 11.20
N GLY A 272 31.02 -27.22 11.42
CA GLY A 272 31.66 -27.74 12.63
C GLY A 272 33.15 -28.09 12.49
N ALA A 273 33.67 -28.26 11.27
CA ALA A 273 35.12 -28.33 11.06
C ALA A 273 35.73 -26.92 11.11
N GLY A 274 36.17 -26.53 12.31
CA GLY A 274 36.78 -25.24 12.54
C GLY A 274 37.94 -24.94 11.61
N SER A 275 38.10 -23.66 11.26
CA SER A 275 39.45 -23.15 11.11
C SER A 275 40.21 -23.53 12.38
N LEU A 276 41.31 -24.26 12.21
CA LEU A 276 42.27 -24.59 13.27
C LEU A 276 42.91 -23.32 13.90
N HIS A 277 42.43 -22.13 13.53
CA HIS A 277 42.79 -20.81 14.06
C HIS A 277 41.53 -19.97 14.37
N GLY A 278 40.52 -20.56 15.02
CA GLY A 278 39.53 -19.84 15.84
C GLY A 278 38.64 -18.78 15.16
N GLY A 279 37.32 -19.03 15.16
CA GLY A 279 36.32 -17.97 15.39
C GLY A 279 36.12 -16.84 14.36
N GLY A 280 36.70 -16.93 13.17
CA GLY A 280 36.87 -15.77 12.27
C GLY A 280 35.63 -15.01 11.80
N ALA A 281 34.45 -15.64 11.68
CA ALA A 281 33.21 -14.99 11.21
C ALA A 281 32.02 -15.13 12.18
N VAL A 282 32.15 -15.90 13.26
CA VAL A 282 31.03 -16.18 14.19
C VAL A 282 30.50 -14.91 14.84
N HIS A 283 31.35 -13.90 15.05
CA HIS A 283 30.94 -12.61 15.62
C HIS A 283 30.03 -11.77 14.72
N TRP A 284 29.95 -12.10 13.42
CA TRP A 284 29.10 -11.41 12.44
C TRP A 284 27.86 -12.23 12.05
N GLN A 285 27.74 -13.46 12.55
CA GLN A 285 26.68 -14.38 12.16
C GLN A 285 25.35 -14.11 12.89
N ALA A 286 24.25 -14.15 12.15
CA ALA A 286 22.90 -13.85 12.61
C ALA A 286 22.33 -14.93 13.56
N PRO A 287 21.46 -14.58 14.51
CA PRO A 287 20.93 -15.51 15.51
C PRO A 287 20.19 -16.71 14.91
N GLU A 288 19.46 -16.49 13.81
CA GLU A 288 18.72 -17.53 13.09
C GLU A 288 19.63 -18.59 12.43
N LEU A 289 20.92 -18.28 12.24
CA LEU A 289 21.88 -19.24 11.72
C LEU A 289 22.50 -20.11 12.83
N PHE A 290 22.41 -19.68 14.10
CA PHE A 290 22.83 -20.49 15.25
C PHE A 290 21.76 -21.48 15.68
N ASP A 291 20.48 -21.08 15.65
CA ASP A 291 19.34 -21.89 16.08
C ASP A 291 18.11 -21.69 15.15
N PRO A 292 18.10 -22.31 13.97
CA PRO A 292 17.06 -22.07 12.97
C PRO A 292 15.66 -22.49 13.45
N GLU A 293 15.56 -23.52 14.29
CA GLU A 293 14.28 -24.04 14.78
C GLU A 293 13.55 -23.02 15.66
N THR A 294 14.28 -22.38 16.59
CA THR A 294 13.75 -21.32 17.45
C THR A 294 13.24 -20.12 16.65
N PHE A 295 13.76 -19.91 15.43
CA PHE A 295 13.38 -18.84 14.53
C PHE A 295 12.49 -19.29 13.35
N GLY A 296 11.86 -20.48 13.43
CA GLY A 296 10.90 -20.95 12.43
C GLY A 296 11.51 -21.33 11.07
N LEU A 297 12.82 -21.56 11.01
CA LEU A 297 13.55 -21.95 9.81
C LEU A 297 13.90 -23.44 9.83
N ASN A 298 13.84 -24.07 8.65
CA ASN A 298 14.12 -25.50 8.49
C ASN A 298 15.59 -25.81 8.19
N ASN A 299 16.44 -24.79 8.06
CA ASN A 299 17.86 -24.92 7.79
C ASN A 299 18.64 -23.68 8.23
N ARG A 300 19.97 -23.78 8.26
CA ARG A 300 20.90 -22.69 8.62
C ARG A 300 21.44 -21.94 7.41
N ARG A 301 20.65 -21.81 6.33
CA ARG A 301 21.13 -21.12 5.12
C ARG A 301 21.15 -19.62 5.34
N PRO A 302 22.26 -18.93 5.04
CA PRO A 302 22.29 -17.49 4.96
C PRO A 302 21.25 -16.96 3.97
N THR A 303 20.63 -15.87 4.37
CA THR A 303 19.58 -15.15 3.68
C THR A 303 20.00 -13.69 3.46
N PHE A 304 19.30 -12.94 2.60
CA PHE A 304 19.50 -11.48 2.52
C PHE A 304 19.34 -10.84 3.89
N GLN A 305 18.45 -11.40 4.69
CA GLN A 305 18.12 -11.10 6.08
C GLN A 305 19.27 -11.36 7.07
N SER A 306 20.19 -12.25 6.74
CA SER A 306 21.39 -12.52 7.55
C SER A 306 22.60 -11.65 7.17
N ASP A 307 22.72 -11.24 5.89
CA ASP A 307 23.76 -10.27 5.46
C ASP A 307 23.66 -8.92 6.20
N VAL A 308 22.47 -8.71 6.76
CA VAL A 308 21.99 -7.54 7.49
C VAL A 308 22.76 -7.34 8.73
N TYR A 309 22.69 -8.43 9.46
CA TYR A 309 23.24 -8.63 10.73
C TYR A 309 24.77 -8.71 10.57
N SER A 310 25.26 -9.27 9.47
CA SER A 310 26.68 -9.27 9.15
C SER A 310 27.20 -7.85 8.88
N PHE A 311 26.50 -7.04 8.07
CA PHE A 311 26.88 -5.64 7.84
C PHE A 311 26.87 -4.84 9.15
N ALA A 312 25.86 -5.08 9.97
CA ALA A 312 25.69 -4.44 11.24
C ALA A 312 26.87 -4.65 12.19
N CYS A 313 27.25 -5.91 12.31
CA CYS A 313 28.45 -6.34 13.01
C CYS A 313 29.71 -5.75 12.38
N THR A 314 29.75 -5.60 11.05
CA THR A 314 30.84 -4.93 10.32
C THR A 314 30.95 -3.46 10.70
N CYS A 315 29.84 -2.73 10.87
CA CYS A 315 29.90 -1.35 11.38
C CYS A 315 30.53 -1.31 12.77
N ILE A 316 30.06 -2.15 13.69
CA ILE A 316 30.57 -2.21 15.06
C ILE A 316 32.06 -2.53 15.06
N GLU A 317 32.47 -3.49 14.25
CA GLU A 317 33.86 -3.85 14.02
C GLU A 317 34.68 -2.67 13.55
N LEU A 318 34.24 -2.00 12.48
CA LEU A 318 34.99 -0.92 11.88
C LEU A 318 35.09 0.29 12.80
N TYR A 319 34.08 0.60 13.62
CA TYR A 319 34.14 1.69 14.60
C TYR A 319 34.97 1.36 15.85
N SER A 320 34.89 0.13 16.35
CA SER A 320 35.58 -0.27 17.58
C SER A 320 36.98 -0.83 17.33
N MET A 321 37.30 -1.14 16.07
CA MET A 321 38.48 -1.91 15.65
C MET A 321 38.60 -3.27 16.34
N LYS A 322 37.49 -3.83 16.80
CA LYS A 322 37.42 -5.12 17.47
C LYS A 322 36.19 -5.89 16.99
N PRO A 323 36.24 -7.23 16.95
CA PRO A 323 35.04 -8.03 16.67
C PRO A 323 33.89 -7.68 17.64
N PRO A 324 32.63 -7.68 17.18
CA PRO A 324 31.48 -7.49 18.05
C PRO A 324 31.45 -8.54 19.18
N LEU A 325 31.24 -8.12 20.42
CA LEU A 325 31.25 -9.01 21.59
C LEU A 325 32.54 -9.85 21.73
N HIS A 326 33.70 -9.29 21.34
CA HIS A 326 35.03 -9.92 21.45
C HIS A 326 35.41 -10.43 22.84
N GLU A 327 34.75 -9.93 23.89
CA GLU A 327 34.93 -10.35 25.29
C GLU A 327 34.31 -11.72 25.63
N LEU A 328 33.45 -12.26 24.76
CA LEU A 328 32.77 -13.53 24.98
C LEU A 328 33.50 -14.68 24.27
N SER A 329 33.50 -15.86 24.90
CA SER A 329 33.87 -17.10 24.18
C SER A 329 32.83 -17.45 23.12
N VAL A 330 33.22 -18.18 22.07
CA VAL A 330 32.32 -18.56 20.95
C VAL A 330 31.00 -19.20 21.44
N ILE A 331 31.06 -20.07 22.44
CA ILE A 331 29.86 -20.73 23.00
C ILE A 331 28.97 -19.72 23.75
N GLN A 332 29.57 -18.81 24.52
CA GLN A 332 28.84 -17.76 25.23
C GLN A 332 28.20 -16.77 24.27
N LEU A 333 28.92 -16.40 23.21
CA LEU A 333 28.46 -15.54 22.12
C LEU A 333 27.20 -16.13 21.46
N MET A 334 27.28 -17.38 20.96
CA MET A 334 26.14 -18.05 20.30
C MET A 334 24.90 -18.07 21.21
N ARG A 335 25.05 -18.51 22.46
CA ARG A 335 23.94 -18.58 23.42
C ARG A 335 23.34 -17.21 23.73
N LYS A 336 24.17 -16.20 23.95
CA LYS A 336 23.72 -14.85 24.31
C LYS A 336 23.07 -14.14 23.13
N VAL A 337 23.60 -14.30 21.92
CA VAL A 337 23.03 -13.71 20.70
C VAL A 337 21.66 -14.29 20.37
N VAL A 338 21.49 -15.62 20.48
CA VAL A 338 20.17 -16.27 20.35
C VAL A 338 19.19 -15.76 21.40
N ALA A 339 19.64 -15.58 22.66
CA ALA A 339 18.85 -15.04 23.75
C ALA A 339 18.63 -13.50 23.70
N GLY A 340 18.88 -12.84 22.57
CA GLY A 340 18.61 -11.41 22.41
C GLY A 340 19.71 -10.46 22.87
N THR A 341 20.83 -10.95 23.45
CA THR A 341 21.98 -10.10 23.81
C THR A 341 22.69 -9.57 22.58
N ARG A 342 23.18 -8.33 22.65
CA ARG A 342 23.81 -7.68 21.51
C ARG A 342 24.97 -6.77 21.88
N PRO A 343 25.84 -6.43 20.91
CA PRO A 343 26.98 -5.56 21.14
C PRO A 343 26.58 -4.19 21.76
N PRO A 344 27.43 -3.58 22.59
CA PRO A 344 27.21 -2.20 23.01
C PRO A 344 27.45 -1.23 21.85
N ARG A 345 26.82 -0.05 21.90
CA ARG A 345 27.02 1.01 20.90
C ARG A 345 28.51 1.43 20.86
N PRO A 346 29.19 1.42 19.71
CA PRO A 346 30.63 1.67 19.63
C PRO A 346 30.98 3.12 19.93
N ILE A 347 32.19 3.31 20.47
CA ILE A 347 32.82 4.61 20.75
C ILE A 347 33.99 4.76 19.78
N LEU A 348 34.20 5.97 19.24
CA LEU A 348 35.38 6.21 18.40
C LEU A 348 36.66 5.94 19.20
N PRO A 349 37.70 5.35 18.60
CA PRO A 349 38.91 4.94 19.31
C PRO A 349 39.69 6.07 19.99
N ASP A 350 39.44 7.33 19.63
CA ASP A 350 40.11 8.54 20.14
C ASP A 350 39.21 9.42 21.04
N GLY A 351 37.97 9.00 21.31
CA GLY A 351 37.04 9.76 22.15
C GLY A 351 36.45 11.01 21.49
N GLY A 352 36.67 11.23 20.18
CA GLY A 352 36.16 12.39 19.44
C GLY A 352 34.62 12.45 19.31
N LYS A 353 34.09 13.64 18.99
CA LYS A 353 32.67 13.82 18.69
C LYS A 353 32.31 13.01 17.44
N ARG A 354 31.30 12.16 17.60
CA ARG A 354 30.80 11.28 16.53
C ARG A 354 30.21 12.15 15.41
N PRO A 355 30.53 11.90 14.13
CA PRO A 355 29.66 12.30 13.05
C PRO A 355 28.28 11.68 13.29
N THR A 356 27.22 12.37 12.89
CA THR A 356 25.84 11.92 13.09
C THR A 356 25.49 10.74 12.17
N ILE A 357 26.12 9.59 12.37
CA ILE A 357 25.67 8.29 11.87
C ILE A 357 24.82 7.68 13.00
N ARG A 358 23.73 8.37 13.34
CA ARG A 358 22.87 8.01 14.49
C ARG A 358 21.98 6.79 14.19
N ASN A 359 21.87 6.39 12.91
CA ASN A 359 20.90 5.41 12.44
C ASN A 359 21.45 4.02 12.09
N LEU A 360 22.76 3.82 11.97
CA LEU A 360 23.28 2.50 11.60
C LEU A 360 23.39 1.58 12.81
N VAL A 361 24.24 1.86 13.80
CA VAL A 361 24.56 0.84 14.82
C VAL A 361 23.48 0.61 15.88
N THR A 362 22.58 1.58 16.13
CA THR A 362 21.63 1.49 17.26
C THR A 362 20.42 0.58 17.00
N LYS A 363 20.15 0.17 15.76
CA LYS A 363 19.09 -0.82 15.42
C LYS A 363 19.58 -2.26 15.44
N LEU A 364 20.89 -2.45 15.61
CA LEU A 364 21.54 -3.75 15.44
C LEU A 364 21.86 -4.42 16.76
N THR A 365 21.40 -3.80 17.85
CA THR A 365 21.59 -4.28 19.20
C THR A 365 20.28 -4.20 19.98
N PRO A 366 19.32 -5.15 19.84
CA PRO A 366 18.26 -5.34 20.81
C PRO A 366 18.81 -5.34 22.24
N SER A 367 18.25 -4.42 23.02
CA SER A 367 18.08 -4.61 24.44
C SER A 367 16.63 -5.04 24.59
N ASP A 368 16.46 -6.29 25.01
CA ASP A 368 15.26 -6.91 25.56
C ASP A 368 13.91 -6.53 24.93
N SER A 369 13.61 -7.12 23.78
CA SER A 369 12.33 -7.79 23.48
C SER A 369 12.30 -8.19 22.01
N ASP A 370 11.92 -9.44 21.76
CA ASP A 370 11.76 -10.14 20.49
C ASP A 370 11.44 -9.25 19.27
N ASP A 371 12.30 -9.30 18.24
CA ASP A 371 11.89 -9.53 16.85
C ASP A 371 13.07 -9.39 15.86
N GLN A 372 13.14 -10.32 14.91
CA GLN A 372 14.12 -10.38 13.82
C GLN A 372 13.93 -9.21 12.84
N THR A 373 14.99 -8.47 12.51
CA THR A 373 14.94 -7.40 11.49
C THR A 373 16.09 -7.50 10.49
N THR A 374 15.81 -7.07 9.26
CA THR A 374 16.54 -7.43 8.05
C THR A 374 16.88 -6.20 7.16
N LEU A 375 17.87 -6.27 6.24
CA LEU A 375 18.73 -5.14 5.77
C LEU A 375 18.32 -4.57 4.45
N ALA A 376 17.34 -3.71 4.53
CA ALA A 376 17.20 -2.63 3.58
C ALA A 376 17.84 -1.31 4.07
N GLY A 377 18.53 -1.30 5.23
CA GLY A 377 18.75 -0.07 6.01
C GLY A 377 20.02 0.75 5.74
N ILE A 378 20.78 0.51 4.65
CA ILE A 378 22.21 0.88 4.69
C ILE A 378 22.74 1.63 3.45
N SER A 379 21.99 1.75 2.34
CA SER A 379 22.54 2.34 1.09
C SER A 379 22.57 3.87 1.08
N SER A 380 22.30 4.56 2.21
CA SER A 380 21.82 5.95 2.15
C SER A 380 22.41 7.10 2.91
N ASP A 381 23.70 7.13 3.15
CA ASP A 381 24.30 8.33 3.74
C ASP A 381 25.56 8.78 2.99
N THR A 382 25.47 9.10 1.68
CA THR A 382 26.61 9.71 0.94
C THR A 382 26.37 11.01 0.19
N SER A 383 25.20 11.63 0.30
CA SER A 383 24.99 12.90 -0.40
C SER A 383 25.51 14.16 0.34
N THR A 384 26.22 14.05 1.47
CA THR A 384 26.66 15.22 2.25
C THR A 384 28.14 15.61 2.10
N LEU A 385 28.85 15.11 1.09
CA LEU A 385 30.26 15.47 0.86
C LEU A 385 30.58 15.69 -0.61
N ARG A 386 30.17 16.83 -1.16
CA ARG A 386 30.78 17.47 -2.34
C ARG A 386 30.40 18.96 -2.39
N GLU A 387 31.23 19.70 -1.67
CA GLU A 387 31.83 20.99 -2.02
C GLU A 387 30.94 22.11 -2.58
N ASP A 388 30.79 23.13 -1.74
CA ASP A 388 31.00 24.54 -2.09
C ASP A 388 32.21 24.71 -3.01
N THR A 389 31.99 25.17 -4.24
CA THR A 389 32.82 26.17 -4.94
C THR A 389 32.29 26.37 -6.37
N THR A 390 31.61 27.48 -6.63
CA THR A 390 31.98 28.49 -7.65
C THR A 390 30.86 29.54 -7.85
N LEU A 391 31.31 30.73 -8.23
CA LEU A 391 30.65 32.03 -8.18
C LEU A 391 29.56 32.25 -9.24
N ALA A 392 28.55 33.03 -8.82
CA ALA A 392 27.84 34.11 -9.52
C ALA A 392 27.59 33.99 -11.04
N ALA A 393 26.30 34.02 -11.43
CA ALA A 393 25.74 35.08 -12.27
C ALA A 393 24.24 34.84 -12.61
N HIS A 394 23.45 35.88 -12.33
CA HIS A 394 22.18 36.30 -12.94
C HIS A 394 20.85 35.61 -12.58
N ASP A 395 20.15 36.31 -11.67
CA ASP A 395 18.72 36.49 -11.54
C ASP A 395 18.00 36.78 -12.86
N GLU A 396 16.76 36.29 -13.00
CA GLU A 396 15.57 37.11 -13.30
C GLU A 396 14.33 36.20 -13.28
N HIS A 397 13.53 36.28 -12.20
CA HIS A 397 12.05 36.18 -12.14
C HIS A 397 11.57 35.86 -10.70
N ASP A 398 11.90 36.72 -9.74
CA ASP A 398 11.26 36.74 -8.42
C ASP A 398 11.15 38.20 -7.94
N THR A 399 10.08 38.89 -8.33
CA THR A 399 9.73 40.23 -7.81
C THR A 399 8.21 40.42 -7.71
N ALA A 400 7.52 39.46 -7.09
CA ALA A 400 6.10 39.66 -6.75
C ALA A 400 5.67 39.12 -5.37
N PHE A 401 6.56 38.49 -4.60
CA PHE A 401 6.17 37.82 -3.35
C PHE A 401 6.68 38.49 -2.06
N ASP A 402 7.68 39.37 -2.15
CA ASP A 402 8.33 39.97 -0.95
C ASP A 402 7.77 41.33 -0.50
N SER A 403 6.83 41.94 -1.22
CA SER A 403 6.25 43.23 -0.82
C SER A 403 5.03 43.12 0.10
N LEU A 404 4.53 41.90 0.39
CA LEU A 404 3.33 41.68 1.20
C LEU A 404 3.58 41.21 2.63
N VAL A 405 4.81 40.79 2.97
CA VAL A 405 5.11 40.11 4.25
C VAL A 405 5.62 41.05 5.35
N GLN A 406 5.99 42.30 5.03
CA GLN A 406 6.57 43.23 6.04
C GLN A 406 5.59 44.20 6.72
N SER A 407 4.27 44.05 6.57
CA SER A 407 3.31 44.99 7.19
C SER A 407 2.43 44.42 8.32
N SER A 408 2.58 43.15 8.69
CA SER A 408 1.64 42.45 9.59
C SER A 408 2.03 42.40 11.07
N LEU A 409 2.93 43.28 11.54
CA LEU A 409 3.25 43.38 12.96
C LEU A 409 2.70 44.67 13.57
N ALA A 410 1.71 44.47 14.44
CA ALA A 410 1.02 45.42 15.33
C ALA A 410 -0.19 46.14 14.75
N GLN A 411 -1.41 45.63 14.98
CA GLN A 411 -2.63 46.46 15.09
C GLN A 411 -3.69 45.89 16.07
N PRO A 412 -4.56 46.75 16.65
CA PRO A 412 -5.40 46.46 17.81
C PRO A 412 -6.69 45.69 17.48
N TYR A 413 -7.35 45.14 18.50
CA TYR A 413 -8.69 44.54 18.40
C TYR A 413 -9.70 45.54 17.79
N LEU A 414 -10.26 45.20 16.63
CA LEU A 414 -11.31 45.95 15.94
C LEU A 414 -12.62 45.15 15.88
N SER A 415 -13.75 45.85 15.92
CA SER A 415 -15.09 45.27 15.93
C SER A 415 -15.51 44.71 14.56
N PRO A 416 -16.50 43.78 14.50
CA PRO A 416 -16.97 43.18 13.24
C PRO A 416 -17.39 44.20 12.16
N SER A 417 -17.93 45.34 12.55
CA SER A 417 -18.34 46.44 11.67
C SER A 417 -17.15 47.20 11.06
N GLU A 418 -16.06 47.39 11.82
CA GLU A 418 -14.84 48.06 11.34
C GLU A 418 -14.05 47.18 10.37
N ARG A 419 -14.12 45.85 10.52
CA ARG A 419 -13.49 44.87 9.60
C ARG A 419 -14.14 44.83 8.22
N SER A 420 -15.41 45.21 8.11
CA SER A 420 -16.23 45.11 6.88
C SER A 420 -15.97 46.25 5.87
N ALA A 421 -15.25 47.32 6.25
CA ALA A 421 -15.13 48.54 5.46
C ALA A 421 -14.06 48.52 4.33
N LEU A 422 -13.26 47.46 4.19
CA LEU A 422 -12.19 47.35 3.18
C LEU A 422 -12.71 46.57 1.94
N LYS A 423 -13.13 47.28 0.89
CA LYS A 423 -13.87 46.71 -0.27
C LYS A 423 -13.00 45.90 -1.25
N PRO A 424 -13.60 44.86 -1.88
CA PRO A 424 -13.77 44.85 -3.34
C PRO A 424 -15.21 44.50 -3.82
N GLN A 425 -15.43 44.65 -5.14
CA GLN A 425 -16.70 44.66 -5.88
C GLN A 425 -17.63 43.42 -5.73
N ALA A 426 -18.95 43.67 -5.68
CA ALA A 426 -20.03 42.79 -5.20
C ALA A 426 -20.56 41.69 -6.15
N ARG A 427 -21.23 40.67 -5.56
CA ARG A 427 -22.26 39.80 -6.19
C ARG A 427 -23.38 39.28 -5.26
N THR A 428 -23.56 39.88 -4.08
CA THR A 428 -24.61 39.59 -3.07
C THR A 428 -25.01 40.90 -2.38
N GLU A 429 -26.25 41.01 -1.90
CA GLU A 429 -26.78 42.18 -1.21
C GLU A 429 -27.47 41.79 0.10
N PRO A 430 -26.89 42.10 1.28
CA PRO A 430 -25.56 42.66 1.50
C PRO A 430 -24.44 41.69 1.05
N HIS A 431 -23.26 42.24 0.75
CA HIS A 431 -22.16 41.47 0.16
C HIS A 431 -21.62 40.42 1.14
N LEU A 432 -21.45 39.20 0.65
CA LEU A 432 -20.82 38.08 1.34
C LEU A 432 -19.69 37.54 0.45
N GLN A 433 -18.52 37.38 1.04
CA GLN A 433 -17.38 36.72 0.42
C GLN A 433 -17.40 35.23 0.76
N PHE A 434 -17.84 34.38 -0.17
CA PHE A 434 -17.91 32.93 0.03
C PHE A 434 -16.52 32.28 0.03
N MET A 435 -16.25 31.46 1.04
CA MET A 435 -15.12 30.54 1.09
C MET A 435 -15.52 29.14 0.60
N ALA A 436 -16.71 28.65 1.00
CA ALA A 436 -17.30 27.38 0.57
C ALA A 436 -18.83 27.42 0.64
N GLY A 437 -19.49 26.52 -0.11
CA GLY A 437 -20.95 26.42 -0.19
C GLY A 437 -21.59 27.29 -1.27
N PRO A 438 -22.92 27.30 -1.38
CA PRO A 438 -23.86 26.60 -0.49
C PRO A 438 -23.84 25.08 -0.59
N LEU A 439 -23.85 24.41 0.58
CA LEU A 439 -23.93 22.96 0.73
C LEU A 439 -25.33 22.59 1.24
N LEU A 440 -26.10 21.85 0.43
CA LEU A 440 -27.45 21.39 0.79
C LEU A 440 -27.36 20.06 1.56
N ARG A 441 -28.03 20.00 2.70
CA ARG A 441 -28.23 18.79 3.49
C ARG A 441 -29.71 18.40 3.52
N TYR A 442 -29.98 17.11 3.38
CA TYR A 442 -31.28 16.51 3.67
C TYR A 442 -31.32 15.95 5.10
N ASP A 443 -32.44 16.14 5.82
CA ASP A 443 -32.68 15.55 7.15
C ASP A 443 -33.66 14.39 7.05
N THR A 444 -34.96 14.69 6.95
CA THR A 444 -36.04 13.70 6.82
C THR A 444 -37.34 14.39 6.40
N VAL A 445 -38.39 13.60 6.16
CA VAL A 445 -39.78 14.09 6.07
C VAL A 445 -40.49 13.72 7.37
N THR A 446 -41.07 14.72 8.04
CA THR A 446 -41.84 14.48 9.27
C THR A 446 -43.16 13.78 8.98
N PRO A 447 -43.81 13.13 9.98
CA PRO A 447 -45.13 12.53 9.80
C PRO A 447 -46.21 13.51 9.29
N GLY A 448 -46.04 14.81 9.52
CA GLY A 448 -46.92 15.86 8.99
C GLY A 448 -46.76 16.12 7.48
N GLY A 449 -45.81 15.46 6.81
CA GLY A 449 -45.50 15.70 5.40
C GLY A 449 -44.65 16.94 5.17
N ILE A 450 -43.86 17.37 6.17
CA ILE A 450 -42.94 18.50 6.05
C ILE A 450 -41.54 17.95 5.74
N TRP A 451 -41.01 18.33 4.59
CA TRP A 451 -39.63 18.08 4.19
C TRP A 451 -38.69 19.01 4.97
N ARG A 452 -37.67 18.44 5.61
CA ARG A 452 -36.66 19.19 6.37
C ARG A 452 -35.30 19.06 5.70
N GLY A 453 -34.58 20.17 5.64
CA GLY A 453 -33.19 20.22 5.18
C GLY A 453 -32.46 21.41 5.76
N ALA A 454 -31.17 21.52 5.43
CA ALA A 454 -30.34 22.66 5.82
C ALA A 454 -29.45 23.11 4.66
N VAL A 455 -29.06 24.38 4.68
CA VAL A 455 -28.00 24.92 3.82
C VAL A 455 -26.88 25.45 4.69
N LEU A 456 -25.64 25.08 4.37
CA LEU A 456 -24.43 25.62 5.00
C LEU A 456 -23.68 26.50 4.01
N ILE A 457 -23.20 27.65 4.50
CA ILE A 457 -22.20 28.48 3.81
C ILE A 457 -21.07 28.81 4.76
N VAL A 458 -19.88 29.01 4.19
CA VAL A 458 -18.71 29.52 4.90
C VAL A 458 -18.30 30.82 4.26
N THR A 459 -18.21 31.90 5.05
CA THR A 459 -17.87 33.24 4.58
C THR A 459 -16.54 33.71 5.15
N VAL A 460 -15.82 34.54 4.41
CA VAL A 460 -14.65 35.28 4.90
C VAL A 460 -15.13 36.58 5.56
N ASP A 461 -14.77 36.81 6.81
CA ASP A 461 -15.33 37.94 7.57
C ASP A 461 -14.80 39.29 7.07
N ALA A 462 -13.52 39.36 6.68
CA ALA A 462 -12.85 40.60 6.26
C ALA A 462 -13.41 41.25 4.98
N GLY A 463 -14.25 40.55 4.22
CA GLY A 463 -14.89 41.07 3.00
C GLY A 463 -16.41 40.91 2.99
N SER A 464 -17.01 40.45 4.10
CA SER A 464 -18.46 40.23 4.20
C SER A 464 -19.13 41.33 5.04
N ILE A 465 -20.37 41.63 4.69
CA ILE A 465 -21.27 42.55 5.40
C ILE A 465 -22.40 41.70 6.00
N TYR A 466 -22.47 41.65 7.32
CA TYR A 466 -23.45 40.85 8.07
C TYR A 466 -24.65 41.65 8.60
N GLU A 467 -24.80 42.91 8.19
CA GLU A 467 -25.96 43.73 8.51
C GLU A 467 -26.74 44.09 7.23
N PRO A 468 -27.98 43.59 7.07
CA PRO A 468 -28.66 42.58 7.90
C PRO A 468 -27.98 41.20 7.85
N LEU A 469 -28.28 40.35 8.84
CA LEU A 469 -27.74 38.98 8.92
C LEU A 469 -27.98 38.22 7.61
N PRO A 470 -27.07 37.30 7.23
CA PRO A 470 -27.26 36.46 6.05
C PRO A 470 -28.64 35.82 6.05
N SER A 471 -29.30 35.83 4.90
CA SER A 471 -30.64 35.26 4.75
C SER A 471 -30.75 34.42 3.48
N LEU A 472 -31.52 33.35 3.58
CA LEU A 472 -31.88 32.50 2.46
C LEU A 472 -33.33 32.75 2.10
N THR A 473 -33.58 33.01 0.82
CA THR A 473 -34.95 33.10 0.29
C THR A 473 -35.21 31.91 -0.61
N TYR A 474 -36.32 31.21 -0.42
CA TYR A 474 -36.79 30.17 -1.34
C TYR A 474 -38.21 30.46 -1.81
N THR A 475 -38.56 29.96 -3.00
CA THR A 475 -39.87 30.17 -3.63
C THR A 475 -40.62 28.84 -3.72
N LEU A 476 -41.86 28.82 -3.22
CA LEU A 476 -42.77 27.68 -3.41
C LEU A 476 -43.46 27.78 -4.77
N PRO A 477 -43.81 26.66 -5.42
CA PRO A 477 -44.50 26.63 -6.71
C PRO A 477 -46.02 26.83 -6.56
N ASP A 478 -46.47 27.73 -5.70
CA ASP A 478 -47.89 28.05 -5.57
C ASP A 478 -48.29 29.10 -6.63
N PRO A 479 -49.60 29.32 -6.89
CA PRO A 479 -50.07 30.26 -7.92
C PRO A 479 -49.56 31.71 -7.73
N TYR A 480 -49.11 32.04 -6.52
CA TYR A 480 -48.64 33.36 -6.12
C TYR A 480 -47.11 33.45 -6.01
N ALA A 481 -46.38 32.36 -6.25
CA ALA A 481 -44.93 32.23 -6.07
C ALA A 481 -44.44 32.80 -4.73
N THR A 482 -45.06 32.37 -3.62
CA THR A 482 -44.76 32.85 -2.27
C THR A 482 -43.29 32.66 -1.95
N LYS A 483 -42.63 33.78 -1.58
CA LYS A 483 -41.23 33.79 -1.14
C LYS A 483 -41.17 33.63 0.37
N HIS A 484 -40.39 32.68 0.83
CA HIS A 484 -40.11 32.45 2.25
C HIS A 484 -38.69 32.91 2.57
N LEU A 485 -38.57 33.71 3.63
CA LEU A 485 -37.29 34.18 4.15
C LEU A 485 -36.88 33.31 5.35
N VAL A 486 -35.66 32.78 5.30
CA VAL A 486 -35.03 32.00 6.36
C VAL A 486 -33.83 32.78 6.88
N THR A 487 -33.82 33.06 8.18
CA THR A 487 -32.71 33.72 8.87
C THR A 487 -31.56 32.74 9.07
N SER A 488 -30.32 33.23 8.97
CA SER A 488 -29.14 32.42 9.30
C SER A 488 -29.02 32.15 10.81
N GLN A 489 -28.33 31.06 11.13
CA GLN A 489 -27.77 30.79 12.43
C GLN A 489 -26.26 30.68 12.31
N GLU A 490 -25.52 31.42 13.15
CA GLU A 490 -24.07 31.25 13.29
C GLU A 490 -23.79 29.90 13.96
N LEU A 491 -23.03 29.04 13.28
CA LEU A 491 -22.67 27.73 13.79
C LEU A 491 -21.33 27.71 14.49
N TRP A 492 -20.33 28.34 13.88
CA TRP A 492 -18.96 28.32 14.36
C TRP A 492 -18.12 29.36 13.63
N VAL A 493 -17.07 29.85 14.29
CA VAL A 493 -16.09 30.78 13.72
C VAL A 493 -14.71 30.14 13.76
N TYR A 494 -14.13 29.94 12.58
CA TYR A 494 -12.73 29.54 12.46
C TYR A 494 -11.84 30.78 12.51
N SER A 495 -10.87 30.80 13.42
CA SER A 495 -9.86 31.86 13.51
C SER A 495 -8.51 31.31 13.07
N GLY A 496 -8.09 31.63 11.84
CA GLY A 496 -6.80 31.22 11.29
C GLY A 496 -5.83 32.40 11.17
N SER A 497 -4.57 32.09 10.82
CA SER A 497 -3.53 33.11 10.57
C SER A 497 -3.90 34.10 9.45
N ASN A 498 -4.73 33.66 8.50
CA ASN A 498 -5.10 34.43 7.30
C ASN A 498 -6.44 35.16 7.43
N GLY A 499 -7.06 35.12 8.61
CA GLY A 499 -8.34 35.78 8.88
C GLY A 499 -9.33 34.91 9.63
N THR A 500 -10.53 35.45 9.80
CA THR A 500 -11.67 34.81 10.46
C THR A 500 -12.72 34.39 9.44
N TYR A 501 -13.31 33.23 9.65
CA TYR A 501 -14.28 32.62 8.74
C TYR A 501 -15.48 32.10 9.52
N THR A 502 -16.66 32.59 9.15
CA THR A 502 -17.91 32.25 9.84
C THR A 502 -18.72 31.21 9.07
N PHE A 503 -19.20 30.19 9.79
CA PHE A 503 -20.11 29.16 9.29
C PHE A 503 -21.55 29.56 9.58
N TRP A 504 -22.37 29.62 8.53
CA TRP A 504 -23.78 29.98 8.65
C TRP A 504 -24.67 28.83 8.17
N ARG A 505 -25.69 28.51 8.97
CA ARG A 505 -26.70 27.50 8.67
C ARG A 505 -28.06 28.13 8.45
N PHE A 506 -28.80 27.61 7.46
CA PHE A 506 -30.20 27.97 7.20
C PHE A 506 -31.04 26.69 7.25
N ILE A 507 -32.05 26.64 8.12
CA ILE A 507 -32.97 25.50 8.22
C ILE A 507 -34.16 25.72 7.30
N ILE A 508 -34.44 24.73 6.45
CA ILE A 508 -35.49 24.80 5.45
C ILE A 508 -36.56 23.76 5.80
N GLU A 509 -37.81 24.21 5.88
CA GLU A 509 -38.98 23.38 6.14
C GLU A 509 -40.01 23.63 5.05
N ILE A 510 -40.31 22.61 4.24
CA ILE A 510 -41.21 22.74 3.09
C ILE A 510 -42.33 21.71 3.19
N PRO A 511 -43.60 22.14 3.24
CA PRO A 511 -44.74 21.23 3.14
C PRO A 511 -44.76 20.52 1.78
N LEU A 512 -44.82 19.19 1.78
CA LEU A 512 -44.86 18.42 0.54
C LEU A 512 -46.21 18.57 -0.17
N GLY A 513 -46.15 18.96 -1.44
CA GLY A 513 -47.29 19.02 -2.35
C GLY A 513 -47.68 17.64 -2.91
N PRO A 514 -48.75 17.59 -3.73
CA PRO A 514 -49.20 16.33 -4.35
C PRO A 514 -48.25 15.82 -5.44
N ALA A 515 -47.43 16.70 -6.03
CA ALA A 515 -46.52 16.39 -7.12
C ALA A 515 -45.08 16.85 -6.79
N GLU A 516 -44.14 16.23 -7.49
CA GLU A 516 -42.73 16.63 -7.48
C GLU A 516 -42.56 18.10 -7.83
N THR A 517 -41.68 18.78 -7.09
CA THR A 517 -41.56 20.23 -7.13
C THR A 517 -40.09 20.66 -7.19
N LYS A 518 -39.79 21.62 -8.08
CA LYS A 518 -38.50 22.32 -8.10
C LYS A 518 -38.57 23.56 -7.21
N ILE A 519 -37.66 23.66 -6.25
CA ILE A 519 -37.54 24.76 -5.31
C ILE A 519 -36.37 25.63 -5.74
N GLY A 520 -36.66 26.88 -6.11
CA GLY A 520 -35.63 27.88 -6.37
C GLY A 520 -35.24 28.60 -5.08
N TYR A 521 -33.95 28.75 -4.82
CA TYR A 521 -33.43 29.45 -3.64
C TYR A 521 -32.26 30.38 -3.98
N CYS A 522 -32.04 31.39 -3.15
CA CYS A 522 -30.90 32.31 -3.23
C CYS A 522 -30.46 32.74 -1.83
N ILE A 523 -29.20 33.13 -1.70
CA ILE A 523 -28.61 33.66 -0.46
C ILE A 523 -28.25 35.12 -0.69
N ASN A 524 -28.72 36.03 0.17
CA ASN A 524 -28.54 37.48 0.05
C ASN A 524 -28.78 38.00 -1.39
N ASN A 525 -29.90 37.58 -2.00
CA ASN A 525 -30.28 37.93 -3.38
C ASN A 525 -29.20 37.65 -4.45
N GLY A 526 -28.25 36.74 -4.17
CA GLY A 526 -27.18 36.36 -5.08
C GLY A 526 -27.62 35.40 -6.18
N GLN A 527 -26.74 34.46 -6.53
CA GLN A 527 -27.01 33.47 -7.57
C GLN A 527 -28.28 32.65 -7.25
N ARG A 528 -29.15 32.53 -8.25
CA ARG A 528 -30.33 31.67 -8.16
C ARG A 528 -29.95 30.22 -8.38
N LEU A 529 -30.22 29.40 -7.37
CA LEU A 529 -29.97 27.96 -7.35
C LEU A 529 -31.30 27.22 -7.25
N GLN A 530 -31.28 25.91 -7.49
CA GLN A 530 -32.49 25.08 -7.43
C GLN A 530 -32.19 23.66 -6.98
N PHE A 531 -33.14 23.04 -6.29
CA PHE A 531 -33.16 21.62 -5.97
C PHE A 531 -34.59 21.08 -6.12
N THR A 532 -34.75 19.76 -6.12
CA THR A 532 -36.07 19.11 -6.34
C THR A 532 -36.50 18.31 -5.11
N ILE A 533 -37.76 18.44 -4.71
CA ILE A 533 -38.39 17.69 -3.61
C ILE A 533 -39.48 16.75 -4.16
N PRO A 534 -39.71 15.59 -3.53
CA PRO A 534 -40.70 14.63 -4.01
C PRO A 534 -42.13 15.10 -3.72
N GLY A 535 -43.12 14.52 -4.41
CA GLY A 535 -44.51 14.61 -3.98
C GLY A 535 -44.77 13.83 -2.68
N ARG A 536 -45.83 14.18 -1.95
CA ARG A 536 -46.17 13.63 -0.63
C ARG A 536 -46.28 12.09 -0.61
N ASN A 537 -46.77 11.49 -1.69
CA ASN A 537 -46.95 10.04 -1.83
C ASN A 537 -45.98 9.41 -2.83
N GLN A 538 -44.89 10.11 -3.17
CA GLN A 538 -43.91 9.67 -4.14
C GLN A 538 -42.66 9.14 -3.43
N ASN A 539 -42.15 7.99 -3.86
CA ASN A 539 -40.81 7.55 -3.46
C ASN A 539 -39.75 8.44 -4.11
N MET A 540 -38.75 8.83 -3.34
CA MET A 540 -37.62 9.61 -3.84
C MET A 540 -36.77 8.78 -4.79
N ARG A 541 -36.41 9.39 -5.92
CA ARG A 541 -35.23 9.02 -6.70
C ARG A 541 -33.99 9.62 -6.05
N TRP A 542 -32.93 8.84 -5.90
CA TRP A 542 -31.71 9.28 -5.25
C TRP A 542 -30.48 8.62 -5.90
N ALA A 543 -29.31 9.21 -5.65
CA ALA A 543 -28.05 8.71 -6.16
C ALA A 543 -27.06 8.48 -5.02
N ALA A 544 -26.04 7.66 -5.24
CA ALA A 544 -24.99 7.39 -4.27
C ALA A 544 -23.60 7.33 -4.92
N TYR A 545 -22.59 7.74 -4.16
CA TYR A 545 -21.19 7.83 -4.60
C TYR A 545 -20.21 7.45 -3.48
N SER A 546 -18.97 7.11 -3.85
CA SER A 546 -17.84 6.87 -2.94
C SER A 546 -16.54 7.43 -3.52
N SER A 547 -15.53 7.70 -2.69
CA SER A 547 -14.17 8.10 -3.12
C SER A 547 -14.17 9.33 -4.03
N ASN A 548 -14.54 10.46 -3.44
CA ASN A 548 -14.67 11.77 -4.09
C ASN A 548 -13.35 12.58 -4.13
N ASP A 549 -12.24 12.00 -3.68
CA ASP A 549 -10.91 12.61 -3.74
C ASP A 549 -9.92 11.58 -4.31
N PHE A 550 -8.67 11.97 -4.55
CA PHE A 550 -7.63 11.06 -5.03
C PHE A 550 -6.79 10.48 -3.90
N THR A 551 -6.50 9.19 -3.99
CA THR A 551 -5.48 8.57 -3.14
C THR A 551 -4.13 9.24 -3.40
N PRO A 552 -3.29 9.50 -2.37
CA PRO A 552 -1.96 10.04 -2.56
C PRO A 552 -1.13 9.25 -3.58
N GLY A 553 -0.57 9.96 -4.57
CA GLY A 553 0.26 9.39 -5.62
C GLY A 553 -0.48 9.04 -6.91
N VAL A 554 -1.80 9.16 -6.94
CA VAL A 554 -2.57 9.16 -8.20
C VAL A 554 -2.44 10.52 -8.86
N ASN A 555 -2.09 10.56 -10.14
CA ASN A 555 -2.04 11.80 -10.91
C ASN A 555 -3.46 12.14 -11.45
N PRO A 556 -4.11 13.23 -10.99
CA PRO A 556 -5.44 13.61 -11.47
C PRO A 556 -5.50 13.86 -12.98
N ASP A 557 -4.37 14.21 -13.60
CA ASP A 557 -4.30 14.54 -15.02
C ASP A 557 -4.56 13.34 -15.92
N GLU A 558 -4.29 12.12 -15.45
CA GLU A 558 -4.58 10.90 -16.21
C GLU A 558 -6.09 10.62 -16.35
N PHE A 559 -6.93 11.33 -15.59
CA PHE A 559 -8.37 11.16 -15.57
C PHE A 559 -9.10 12.30 -16.29
N ARG A 560 -8.35 13.19 -16.97
CA ARG A 560 -8.89 14.27 -17.81
C ARG A 560 -9.05 13.74 -19.23
N GLY A 561 -10.28 13.59 -19.70
CA GLY A 561 -10.55 13.23 -21.09
C GLY A 561 -10.48 14.43 -22.05
N PRO A 562 -10.61 14.19 -23.37
CA PRO A 562 -10.69 15.24 -24.38
C PRO A 562 -11.82 16.22 -24.05
N GLY A 563 -11.54 17.53 -24.09
CA GLY A 563 -12.52 18.58 -23.77
C GLY A 563 -12.52 19.07 -22.31
N PHE A 564 -11.75 18.44 -21.42
CA PHE A 564 -11.59 18.86 -20.02
C PHE A 564 -10.27 19.62 -19.82
N ALA A 565 -10.28 20.95 -19.93
CA ALA A 565 -9.11 21.79 -19.67
C ALA A 565 -8.66 21.76 -18.19
N SER A 566 -9.62 21.59 -17.29
CA SER A 566 -9.44 21.39 -15.85
C SER A 566 -10.62 20.55 -15.35
N GLY A 567 -10.40 19.27 -15.03
CA GLY A 567 -11.51 18.45 -14.54
C GLY A 567 -11.13 16.98 -14.36
N TYR A 568 -10.91 16.59 -13.12
CA TYR A 568 -10.86 15.20 -12.67
C TYR A 568 -12.26 14.63 -12.34
N ASP A 569 -13.32 15.38 -12.66
CA ASP A 569 -14.72 15.11 -12.32
C ASP A 569 -15.62 14.60 -13.48
N PRO A 570 -15.13 13.92 -14.54
CA PRO A 570 -15.98 13.63 -15.70
C PRO A 570 -17.18 12.73 -15.36
N VAL A 571 -17.05 11.84 -14.36
CA VAL A 571 -18.16 10.99 -13.89
C VAL A 571 -19.18 11.78 -13.06
N TRP A 572 -18.77 12.84 -12.36
CA TRP A 572 -19.72 13.77 -11.72
C TRP A 572 -20.53 14.56 -12.74
N ILE A 573 -19.95 14.88 -13.90
CA ILE A 573 -20.69 15.52 -15.00
C ILE A 573 -21.78 14.57 -15.52
N ASP A 574 -21.47 13.29 -15.71
CA ASP A 574 -22.48 12.27 -16.07
C ASP A 574 -23.63 12.25 -15.05
N LEU A 575 -23.32 12.20 -13.75
CA LEU A 575 -24.32 12.22 -12.68
C LEU A 575 -25.18 13.49 -12.74
N LEU A 576 -24.57 14.66 -12.92
CA LEU A 576 -25.30 15.93 -13.03
C LEU A 576 -26.14 16.02 -14.31
N GLN A 577 -25.68 15.41 -15.40
CA GLN A 577 -26.47 15.31 -16.62
C GLN A 577 -27.70 14.43 -16.40
N LYS A 578 -27.55 13.28 -15.71
CA LYS A 578 -28.68 12.43 -15.33
C LYS A 578 -29.63 13.12 -14.37
N HIS A 579 -29.11 13.90 -13.43
CA HIS A 579 -29.93 14.77 -12.58
C HIS A 579 -30.71 15.82 -13.39
N ALA A 580 -30.13 16.38 -14.45
CA ALA A 580 -30.80 17.35 -15.31
C ALA A 580 -31.91 16.70 -16.17
N GLU A 581 -31.68 15.47 -16.64
CA GLU A 581 -32.68 14.66 -17.38
C GLU A 581 -33.84 14.26 -16.45
N GLN A 582 -33.53 13.70 -15.28
CA GLN A 582 -34.48 13.26 -14.28
C GLN A 582 -33.96 13.62 -12.87
N PRO A 583 -34.57 14.59 -12.18
CA PRO A 583 -34.03 15.08 -10.92
C PRO A 583 -33.94 14.01 -9.84
N PHE A 584 -32.77 13.95 -9.19
CA PHE A 584 -32.58 13.26 -7.92
C PHE A 584 -33.00 14.17 -6.76
N HIS A 585 -33.65 13.59 -5.76
CA HIS A 585 -34.10 14.31 -4.56
C HIS A 585 -33.04 14.28 -3.45
N VAL A 586 -32.21 13.23 -3.42
CA VAL A 586 -31.18 13.01 -2.41
C VAL A 586 -29.93 12.45 -3.07
N LEU A 587 -28.76 12.86 -2.58
CA LEU A 587 -27.44 12.33 -2.94
C LEU A 587 -26.77 11.77 -1.69
N THR A 588 -26.42 10.48 -1.69
CA THR A 588 -25.88 9.80 -0.52
C THR A 588 -24.38 9.52 -0.69
N GLY A 589 -23.55 10.09 0.17
CA GLY A 589 -22.13 9.78 0.25
C GLY A 589 -21.90 8.52 1.09
N VAL A 590 -21.38 7.47 0.45
CA VAL A 590 -20.93 6.23 1.12
C VAL A 590 -19.42 6.10 1.01
N GLY A 591 -18.79 5.34 1.91
CA GLY A 591 -17.35 5.14 1.88
C GLY A 591 -16.54 6.44 1.98
N ASP A 592 -15.35 6.46 1.37
CA ASP A 592 -14.34 7.48 1.60
C ASP A 592 -14.67 8.82 0.89
N GLN A 593 -15.31 9.76 1.57
CA GLN A 593 -15.69 11.03 0.92
C GLN A 593 -14.55 12.05 0.83
N LEU A 594 -13.51 11.93 1.68
CA LEU A 594 -12.40 12.87 1.77
C LEU A 594 -11.12 12.19 2.28
N TYR A 595 -10.05 12.21 1.48
CA TYR A 595 -8.76 11.59 1.83
C TYR A 595 -7.86 12.55 2.62
N SER A 596 -7.85 12.41 3.94
CA SER A 596 -7.11 13.30 4.86
C SER A 596 -5.63 12.90 5.06
N ASP A 597 -5.10 12.02 4.21
CA ASP A 597 -3.77 11.44 4.37
C ASP A 597 -2.65 12.46 4.21
N THR A 598 -2.92 13.53 3.48
CA THR A 598 -1.96 14.58 3.19
C THR A 598 -1.61 15.46 4.39
N ILE A 599 -2.31 15.32 5.54
CA ILE A 599 -1.98 16.02 6.79
C ILE A 599 -0.55 15.70 7.27
N VAL A 600 -0.01 14.53 6.95
CA VAL A 600 1.37 14.17 7.26
C VAL A 600 2.41 15.00 6.51
N ARG A 601 1.99 15.81 5.53
CA ARG A 601 2.86 16.73 4.79
C ARG A 601 2.97 18.10 5.45
N GLU A 602 2.14 18.39 6.45
CA GLU A 602 2.23 19.65 7.20
C GLU A 602 3.62 19.75 7.87
N PRO A 603 4.30 20.91 7.79
CA PRO A 603 5.63 21.11 8.36
C PRO A 603 5.71 20.80 9.86
N GLU A 604 4.70 21.19 10.62
CA GLU A 604 4.61 21.01 12.07
C GLU A 604 4.49 19.52 12.47
N MET A 605 4.01 18.67 11.55
CA MET A 605 3.90 17.22 11.77
C MET A 605 5.21 16.47 11.53
N GLN A 606 6.20 17.10 10.88
CA GLN A 606 7.43 16.41 10.46
C GLN A 606 8.28 15.92 11.63
N GLU A 607 8.35 16.67 12.73
CA GLU A 607 9.12 16.25 13.91
C GLU A 607 8.55 14.98 14.53
N TRP A 608 7.22 14.93 14.68
CA TRP A 608 6.53 13.73 15.16
C TRP A 608 6.70 12.56 14.19
N LEU A 609 6.63 12.79 12.88
CA LEU A 609 6.83 11.74 11.88
C LEU A 609 8.26 11.21 11.85
N GLN A 610 9.26 12.05 12.11
CA GLN A 610 10.67 11.65 12.12
C GLN A 610 11.07 10.95 13.43
N CYS A 611 10.28 11.06 14.50
CA CYS A 611 10.59 10.40 15.75
C CYS A 611 10.38 8.87 15.68
N PRO A 612 11.13 8.07 16.45
CA PRO A 612 10.99 6.60 16.46
C PRO A 612 9.56 6.16 16.83
N PRO A 613 9.03 5.05 16.27
CA PRO A 613 7.66 4.59 16.52
C PRO A 613 7.27 4.51 18.01
N GLU A 614 8.16 4.05 18.88
CA GLU A 614 7.90 3.99 20.33
C GLU A 614 7.69 5.36 20.97
N ARG A 615 8.41 6.37 20.48
CA ARG A 615 8.29 7.75 20.98
C ARG A 615 7.08 8.48 20.36
N ARG A 616 6.54 8.02 19.23
CA ARG A 616 5.33 8.59 18.61
C ARG A 616 4.09 8.41 19.48
N LYS A 617 4.00 7.30 20.21
CA LYS A 617 2.87 6.96 21.10
C LYS A 617 2.71 7.98 22.23
N THR A 618 3.83 8.51 22.73
CA THR A 618 3.88 9.45 23.85
C THR A 618 4.28 10.87 23.44
N PHE A 619 4.31 11.18 22.15
CA PHE A 619 4.73 12.49 21.68
C PHE A 619 3.70 13.55 22.12
N PRO A 620 4.13 14.64 22.77
CA PRO A 620 3.21 15.64 23.30
C PRO A 620 2.50 16.39 22.17
N LEU A 621 1.21 16.67 22.34
CA LEU A 621 0.47 17.56 21.45
C LEU A 621 0.91 19.00 21.74
N THR A 622 1.63 19.62 20.81
CA THR A 622 1.98 21.05 20.90
C THR A 622 0.86 21.92 20.33
N ALA A 623 0.83 23.20 20.71
CA ALA A 623 -0.17 24.14 20.20
C ALA A 623 -0.06 24.34 18.69
N GLU A 624 1.16 24.30 18.15
CA GLU A 624 1.46 24.42 16.73
C GLU A 624 0.92 23.23 15.94
N ILE A 625 1.10 22.00 16.45
CA ILE A 625 0.55 20.79 15.84
C ILE A 625 -0.98 20.84 15.83
N LEU A 626 -1.61 21.26 16.94
CA LEU A 626 -3.06 21.40 17.01
C LEU A 626 -3.58 22.41 15.97
N GLN A 627 -2.95 23.58 15.89
CA GLN A 627 -3.30 24.60 14.89
C GLN A 627 -3.08 24.11 13.45
N ALA A 628 -2.02 23.34 13.19
CA ALA A 628 -1.76 22.76 11.89
C ALA A 628 -2.83 21.73 11.49
N ILE A 629 -3.26 20.88 12.43
CA ILE A 629 -4.37 19.92 12.21
C ILE A 629 -5.66 20.67 11.87
N ASP A 630 -5.98 21.71 12.62
CA ASP A 630 -7.18 22.52 12.38
C ASP A 630 -7.15 23.25 11.03
N ARG A 631 -6.02 23.90 10.75
CA ARG A 631 -5.76 24.57 9.47
C ARG A 631 -5.87 23.61 8.30
N PHE A 632 -5.30 22.41 8.42
CA PHE A 632 -5.37 21.38 7.40
C PHE A 632 -6.83 21.02 7.10
N TYR A 633 -7.61 20.58 8.10
CA TYR A 633 -8.98 20.14 7.86
C TYR A 633 -9.86 21.27 7.30
N PHE A 634 -9.79 22.47 7.87
CA PHE A 634 -10.56 23.62 7.38
C PHE A 634 -10.27 23.91 5.90
N ASN A 635 -8.98 24.05 5.54
CA ASN A 635 -8.58 24.37 4.18
C ASN A 635 -8.88 23.21 3.22
N HIS A 636 -8.70 21.97 3.67
CA HIS A 636 -8.92 20.78 2.86
C HIS A 636 -10.41 20.60 2.52
N TYR A 637 -11.31 20.74 3.51
CA TYR A 637 -12.76 20.76 3.27
C TYR A 637 -13.16 21.92 2.34
N CYS A 638 -12.70 23.14 2.61
CA CYS A 638 -13.01 24.29 1.78
C CYS A 638 -12.58 24.07 0.32
N ARG A 639 -11.37 23.53 0.10
CA ARG A 639 -10.83 23.27 -1.24
C ARG A 639 -11.66 22.24 -2.02
N ILE A 640 -11.99 21.11 -1.40
CA ILE A 640 -12.70 20.02 -2.09
C ILE A 640 -14.16 20.41 -2.34
N PHE A 641 -14.87 20.90 -1.33
CA PHE A 641 -16.31 21.17 -1.40
C PHE A 641 -16.68 22.43 -2.21
N ARG A 642 -15.71 23.30 -2.53
CA ARG A 642 -15.94 24.47 -3.41
C ARG A 642 -15.61 24.22 -4.89
N SER A 643 -15.01 23.09 -5.22
CA SER A 643 -14.39 22.87 -6.53
C SER A 643 -15.23 22.00 -7.47
N GLY A 644 -15.09 22.27 -8.77
CA GLY A 644 -15.50 21.36 -9.83
C GLY A 644 -17.00 21.04 -9.90
N ALA A 645 -17.32 19.86 -10.43
CA ALA A 645 -18.69 19.39 -10.57
C ALA A 645 -19.29 18.99 -9.21
N PHE A 646 -18.46 18.57 -8.26
CA PHE A 646 -18.89 18.21 -6.91
C PHE A 646 -19.55 19.40 -6.18
N ALA A 647 -19.00 20.61 -6.28
CA ALA A 647 -19.62 21.81 -5.71
C ALA A 647 -21.00 22.13 -6.33
N LYS A 648 -21.17 21.85 -7.63
CA LYS A 648 -22.46 21.98 -8.31
C LYS A 648 -23.47 20.94 -7.83
N ALA A 649 -23.04 19.71 -7.58
CA ALA A 649 -23.89 18.68 -6.96
C ALA A 649 -24.32 19.09 -5.54
N ASN A 650 -23.38 19.53 -4.70
CA ASN A 650 -23.65 20.04 -3.33
C ASN A 650 -24.69 21.17 -3.27
N SER A 651 -24.75 22.02 -4.29
CA SER A 651 -25.66 23.17 -4.35
C SER A 651 -26.99 22.89 -5.06
N SER A 652 -27.17 21.71 -5.67
CA SER A 652 -28.39 21.36 -6.41
C SER A 652 -29.08 20.07 -5.95
N ILE A 653 -28.36 19.18 -5.27
CA ILE A 653 -28.88 17.92 -4.76
C ILE A 653 -28.65 17.85 -3.26
N PRO A 654 -29.71 17.80 -2.43
CA PRO A 654 -29.58 17.64 -0.98
C PRO A 654 -28.80 16.38 -0.58
N MET A 655 -27.73 16.55 0.18
CA MET A 655 -26.83 15.46 0.58
C MET A 655 -27.25 14.79 1.89
N LEU A 656 -26.98 13.49 1.96
CA LEU A 656 -27.12 12.67 3.15
C LEU A 656 -25.87 11.81 3.30
N ASN A 657 -24.94 12.22 4.18
CA ASN A 657 -23.60 11.65 4.24
C ASN A 657 -23.37 10.91 5.57
N MET A 658 -22.63 9.81 5.52
CA MET A 658 -22.20 9.06 6.72
C MET A 658 -20.70 9.20 6.98
N LEU A 659 -20.31 8.96 8.23
CA LEU A 659 -18.91 8.91 8.60
C LEU A 659 -18.28 7.59 8.15
N ALA A 660 -17.35 7.67 7.21
CA ALA A 660 -16.74 6.47 6.61
C ALA A 660 -15.21 6.50 6.54
N GLN A 661 -14.57 7.67 6.52
CA GLN A 661 -13.12 7.82 6.71
C GLN A 661 -12.82 9.07 7.52
N MET A 662 -11.82 8.98 8.41
CA MET A 662 -11.37 10.14 9.18
C MET A 662 -9.90 10.48 8.99
N LEU A 663 -9.05 9.54 8.53
CA LEU A 663 -7.61 9.70 8.74
C LEU A 663 -6.70 8.78 7.90
N VAL A 664 -5.51 9.35 7.69
CA VAL A 664 -4.19 8.92 7.21
C VAL A 664 -3.94 7.44 6.87
N THR A 665 -3.81 7.18 5.57
CA THR A 665 -2.90 6.21 4.97
C THR A 665 -1.46 6.55 5.37
N TRP A 666 -0.84 5.69 6.18
CA TRP A 666 0.59 5.79 6.48
C TRP A 666 1.42 5.59 5.19
N TYR A 667 2.02 6.65 4.67
CA TYR A 667 3.22 6.51 3.85
C TYR A 667 4.42 6.78 4.75
N VAL A 668 5.03 5.73 5.31
CA VAL A 668 6.41 5.85 5.75
C VAL A 668 7.25 6.01 4.48
N HIS A 669 7.47 7.24 4.04
CA HIS A 669 8.53 7.54 3.08
C HIS A 669 9.85 7.45 3.84
N PHE A 670 10.45 6.26 3.83
CA PHE A 670 11.81 6.12 4.31
C PHE A 670 12.71 6.67 3.20
N ARG A 671 13.19 7.92 3.35
CA ARG A 671 14.13 8.54 2.42
C ARG A 671 15.53 7.97 2.68
N ILE A 672 15.80 6.78 2.17
CA ILE A 672 17.15 6.21 2.02
C ILE A 672 17.61 6.61 0.60
N THR A 673 18.41 7.68 0.49
CA THR A 673 19.16 8.22 -0.69
C THR A 673 18.72 7.78 -2.09
N SER A 674 18.34 8.77 -2.89
CA SER A 674 18.47 8.86 -4.36
C SER A 674 18.10 7.65 -5.25
N CYS A 675 17.53 6.57 -4.73
CA CYS A 675 17.02 5.41 -5.45
C CYS A 675 15.68 4.98 -4.83
N TRP A 676 14.65 4.88 -5.65
CA TRP A 676 13.29 4.48 -5.29
C TRP A 676 13.18 2.95 -5.10
N LEU A 677 13.97 2.36 -4.21
CA LEU A 677 13.97 0.90 -4.00
C LEU A 677 13.46 0.52 -2.59
N THR A 678 12.51 -0.41 -2.59
CA THR A 678 11.70 -0.92 -1.46
C THR A 678 10.67 0.03 -0.83
N ARG A 679 9.53 0.11 -1.52
CA ARG A 679 8.21 0.55 -1.02
C ARG A 679 7.76 -0.32 0.16
N TRP A 680 8.24 -0.03 1.38
CA TRP A 680 7.54 -0.43 2.62
C TRP A 680 6.25 0.40 2.74
N CYS A 681 5.25 0.04 1.92
CA CYS A 681 3.91 0.59 1.99
C CYS A 681 3.16 -0.08 3.15
N MET A 682 3.22 0.47 4.36
CA MET A 682 2.11 0.27 5.30
C MET A 682 0.93 1.12 4.83
N LYS A 683 0.26 0.74 3.72
CA LYS A 683 -1.08 1.24 3.44
C LYS A 683 -2.02 0.67 4.50
N ILE A 684 -2.12 1.34 5.63
CA ILE A 684 -3.03 0.98 6.72
C ILE A 684 -4.08 2.09 6.85
N THR A 685 -5.27 1.72 6.40
CA THR A 685 -6.63 1.85 6.94
C THR A 685 -7.00 2.97 7.93
N GLY A 686 -8.26 3.41 7.81
CA GLY A 686 -8.89 4.50 8.54
C GLY A 686 -9.04 4.29 10.05
N PHE A 687 -9.34 5.40 10.73
CA PHE A 687 -9.45 5.53 12.19
C PHE A 687 -10.24 4.39 12.86
N GLY A 688 -9.71 3.89 13.98
CA GLY A 688 -10.24 2.74 14.74
C GLY A 688 -9.56 1.40 14.42
N SER A 689 -8.70 1.35 13.39
CA SER A 689 -8.07 0.11 12.89
C SER A 689 -6.63 -0.12 13.39
N TYR A 690 -6.17 0.65 14.38
CA TYR A 690 -4.84 0.55 14.96
C TYR A 690 -4.90 0.04 16.41
N THR A 691 -3.76 -0.38 16.96
CA THR A 691 -3.65 -0.78 18.36
C THR A 691 -4.06 0.35 19.29
N GLU A 692 -4.58 -0.02 20.46
CA GLU A 692 -5.13 0.94 21.42
C GLU A 692 -4.10 2.00 21.85
N ASP A 693 -2.83 1.63 21.98
CA ASP A 693 -1.74 2.56 22.33
C ASP A 693 -1.54 3.67 21.28
N ILE A 694 -1.66 3.33 20.00
CA ILE A 694 -1.52 4.30 18.91
C ILE A 694 -2.76 5.19 18.85
N MET A 695 -3.95 4.58 18.92
CA MET A 695 -5.22 5.29 18.86
C MET A 695 -5.40 6.28 20.01
N ARG A 696 -4.84 5.98 21.18
CA ARG A 696 -4.85 6.85 22.37
C ARG A 696 -3.73 7.88 22.41
N SER A 697 -2.77 7.82 21.49
CA SER A 697 -1.69 8.81 21.47
C SER A 697 -2.23 10.23 21.29
N PRO A 698 -1.63 11.25 21.91
CA PRO A 698 -2.16 12.62 21.90
C PRO A 698 -2.42 13.17 20.50
N ILE A 699 -1.48 12.92 19.57
CA ILE A 699 -1.60 13.39 18.20
C ILE A 699 -2.69 12.60 17.45
N PHE A 700 -2.68 11.27 17.51
CA PHE A 700 -3.61 10.46 16.70
C PHE A 700 -5.07 10.64 17.15
N SER A 701 -5.32 10.69 18.46
CA SER A 701 -6.65 10.98 19.01
C SER A 701 -7.11 12.39 18.63
N THR A 702 -6.21 13.38 18.64
CA THR A 702 -6.53 14.76 18.22
C THR A 702 -6.92 14.81 16.75
N ILE A 703 -6.16 14.17 15.86
CA ILE A 703 -6.50 14.20 14.44
C ILE A 703 -7.89 13.55 14.21
N GLY A 704 -8.20 12.45 14.90
CA GLY A 704 -9.52 11.80 14.80
C GLY A 704 -10.64 12.68 15.35
N SER A 705 -10.43 13.29 16.51
CA SER A 705 -11.37 14.22 17.13
C SER A 705 -11.66 15.43 16.23
N ARG A 706 -10.62 16.07 15.67
CA ARG A 706 -10.78 17.22 14.77
C ARG A 706 -11.39 16.81 13.43
N GLY A 707 -11.02 15.66 12.88
CA GLY A 707 -11.69 15.10 11.70
C GLY A 707 -13.18 14.89 11.93
N TYR A 708 -13.59 14.51 13.15
CA TYR A 708 -14.99 14.25 13.51
C TYR A 708 -15.78 15.54 13.60
N PHE A 709 -15.17 16.53 14.25
CA PHE A 709 -15.70 17.86 14.33
C PHE A 709 -15.97 18.46 12.94
N TYR A 710 -15.01 18.42 12.02
CA TYR A 710 -15.20 18.98 10.67
C TYR A 710 -16.16 18.16 9.80
N PHE A 711 -16.25 16.84 10.00
CA PHE A 711 -17.29 16.02 9.36
C PHE A 711 -18.70 16.47 9.78
N LEU A 712 -18.94 16.61 11.09
CA LEU A 712 -20.22 17.09 11.61
C LEU A 712 -20.53 18.49 11.07
N LEU A 713 -19.54 19.37 11.01
CA LEU A 713 -19.72 20.74 10.57
C LEU A 713 -20.01 20.85 9.06
N PHE A 714 -19.13 20.33 8.20
CA PHE A 714 -19.26 20.51 6.73
C PHE A 714 -20.30 19.57 6.09
N GLN A 715 -20.34 18.30 6.51
CA GLN A 715 -21.18 17.30 5.85
C GLN A 715 -22.53 17.14 6.55
N CYS A 716 -22.57 17.34 7.87
CA CYS A 716 -23.82 17.27 8.62
C CYS A 716 -24.38 18.66 8.98
N CYS A 717 -23.68 19.79 8.81
CA CYS A 717 -24.21 21.08 9.29
C CYS A 717 -24.59 21.05 10.79
N ILE A 718 -23.88 20.25 11.60
CA ILE A 718 -24.09 20.08 13.04
C ILE A 718 -22.93 20.71 13.79
N ASN A 719 -23.24 21.47 14.84
CA ASN A 719 -22.31 21.78 15.91
C ASN A 719 -22.89 21.23 17.22
N TYR A 720 -22.23 20.24 17.80
CA TYR A 720 -22.73 19.55 18.99
C TYR A 720 -22.92 20.47 20.20
N GLU A 721 -22.17 21.57 20.31
CA GLU A 721 -22.30 22.53 21.42
C GLU A 721 -23.61 23.33 21.32
N LEU A 722 -24.04 23.61 20.10
CA LEU A 722 -25.26 24.37 19.82
C LEU A 722 -26.49 23.47 19.69
N ASP A 723 -26.34 22.33 19.03
CA ASP A 723 -27.43 21.42 18.70
C ASP A 723 -27.74 20.42 19.84
N GLY A 724 -26.81 20.28 20.78
CA GLY A 724 -26.93 19.38 21.92
C GLY A 724 -26.80 17.90 21.57
N MET A 725 -26.84 17.05 22.60
CA MET A 725 -26.71 15.58 22.48
C MET A 725 -28.01 14.83 22.78
N ASP A 726 -29.10 15.55 23.05
CA ASP A 726 -30.41 14.96 23.34
C ASP A 726 -31.15 14.64 22.04
N GLU A 727 -31.33 13.35 21.76
CA GLU A 727 -31.99 12.87 20.54
C GLU A 727 -33.42 13.45 20.36
N GLN A 728 -34.19 13.61 21.44
CA GLN A 728 -35.59 14.04 21.33
C GLN A 728 -35.70 15.51 20.90
N ASN A 729 -34.84 16.34 21.48
CA ASN A 729 -34.81 17.78 21.26
C ASN A 729 -33.82 18.20 20.16
N HIS A 730 -33.09 17.26 19.57
CA HIS A 730 -32.12 17.55 18.52
C HIS A 730 -32.76 18.27 17.32
N MET A 731 -32.02 19.21 16.73
CA MET A 731 -32.49 20.03 15.61
C MET A 731 -32.83 19.18 14.38
N PHE A 732 -31.99 18.18 14.09
CA PHE A 732 -32.18 17.22 13.01
C PHE A 732 -32.92 16.00 13.53
N LYS A 733 -34.10 15.70 12.98
CA LYS A 733 -34.99 14.64 13.46
C LYS A 733 -34.57 13.25 12.99
N SER A 734 -33.70 13.17 11.98
CA SER A 734 -33.07 11.92 11.55
C SER A 734 -31.96 11.43 12.49
N ALA A 735 -31.38 12.31 13.31
CA ALA A 735 -30.21 11.97 14.12
C ALA A 735 -30.54 10.90 15.19
N VAL A 736 -29.62 9.95 15.34
CA VAL A 736 -29.59 8.93 16.39
C VAL A 736 -28.24 9.05 17.09
N ILE A 737 -28.26 9.55 18.33
CA ILE A 737 -27.06 9.79 19.13
C ILE A 737 -26.72 8.51 19.89
N GLY A 738 -25.62 7.86 19.54
CA GLY A 738 -25.26 6.54 20.08
C GLY A 738 -24.53 6.58 21.42
N GLY A 739 -23.57 5.67 21.59
CA GLY A 739 -22.67 5.59 22.74
C GLY A 739 -21.51 6.60 22.63
N PRO A 740 -20.71 6.75 23.70
CA PRO A 740 -19.53 7.60 23.66
C PRO A 740 -18.50 7.02 22.68
N GLY A 741 -17.91 7.87 21.84
CA GLY A 741 -16.81 7.48 20.97
C GLY A 741 -15.61 6.93 21.76
N ARG A 742 -14.90 5.96 21.18
CA ARG A 742 -13.80 5.29 21.89
C ARG A 742 -12.55 6.16 21.98
N TYR A 743 -12.27 6.87 20.89
CA TYR A 743 -11.06 7.68 20.70
C TYR A 743 -11.37 9.12 20.28
N VAL A 744 -12.65 9.44 20.06
CA VAL A 744 -13.15 10.80 19.87
C VAL A 744 -13.94 11.20 21.12
N PRO A 745 -13.90 12.46 21.55
CA PRO A 745 -14.54 12.92 22.78
C PRO A 745 -16.07 13.10 22.65
N PHE A 746 -16.66 12.65 21.55
CA PHE A 746 -18.05 12.88 21.18
C PHE A 746 -18.80 11.54 21.02
N PRO A 747 -20.11 11.49 21.28
CA PRO A 747 -20.91 10.31 20.98
C PRO A 747 -21.06 10.11 19.47
N SER A 748 -21.36 8.89 19.05
CA SER A 748 -21.60 8.57 17.64
C SER A 748 -22.86 9.25 17.10
N HIS A 749 -22.84 9.57 15.81
CA HIS A 749 -23.94 10.23 15.11
C HIS A 749 -24.35 9.37 13.90
N SER A 750 -25.40 8.58 14.10
CA SER A 750 -26.06 7.83 13.01
C SER A 750 -27.32 8.57 12.56
N PHE A 751 -27.86 8.24 11.38
CA PHE A 751 -29.07 8.89 10.86
C PHE A 751 -30.09 7.88 10.35
N VAL A 752 -31.38 8.13 10.60
CA VAL A 752 -32.50 7.39 10.03
C VAL A 752 -33.41 8.37 9.29
N SER A 753 -33.46 8.27 7.97
CA SER A 753 -34.13 9.24 7.11
C SER A 753 -35.19 8.58 6.23
N TYR A 754 -36.28 9.30 6.03
CA TYR A 754 -37.36 8.90 5.12
C TYR A 754 -36.93 9.13 3.67
N LEU A 755 -37.12 8.15 2.79
CA LEU A 755 -36.91 8.29 1.33
C LEU A 755 -38.19 8.12 0.52
N GLY A 756 -39.34 7.90 1.17
CA GLY A 756 -40.60 7.69 0.48
C GLY A 756 -41.53 6.76 1.26
N PRO A 757 -42.80 6.63 0.82
CA PRO A 757 -43.80 5.87 1.58
C PRO A 757 -43.38 4.42 1.85
N HIS A 758 -42.59 3.84 0.93
CA HIS A 758 -42.15 2.44 0.98
C HIS A 758 -40.66 2.28 1.31
N THR A 759 -39.88 3.36 1.43
CA THR A 759 -38.41 3.27 1.51
C THR A 759 -37.84 4.19 2.58
N ASN A 760 -36.99 3.64 3.45
CA ASN A 760 -36.21 4.39 4.43
C ASN A 760 -34.73 4.03 4.31
N ILE A 761 -33.85 4.92 4.77
CA ILE A 761 -32.41 4.70 4.81
C ILE A 761 -31.85 4.92 6.21
N VAL A 762 -30.89 4.09 6.58
CA VAL A 762 -30.12 4.16 7.82
C VAL A 762 -28.66 4.40 7.45
N LEU A 763 -28.05 5.41 8.04
CA LEU A 763 -26.63 5.74 7.89
C LEU A 763 -25.97 5.45 9.24
N LEU A 764 -25.29 4.30 9.33
CA LEU A 764 -24.67 3.84 10.56
C LEU A 764 -23.26 4.41 10.70
N ASP A 765 -22.96 5.05 11.83
CA ASP A 765 -21.61 5.47 12.17
C ASP A 765 -20.77 4.25 12.61
N CYS A 766 -19.90 3.80 11.71
CA CYS A 766 -18.98 2.67 11.94
C CYS A 766 -17.55 3.11 12.30
N ARG A 767 -17.33 4.38 12.71
CA ARG A 767 -15.98 4.93 12.90
C ARG A 767 -15.72 5.55 14.26
N SER A 768 -16.67 6.30 14.83
CA SER A 768 -16.44 6.99 16.11
C SER A 768 -16.24 6.03 17.30
N GLU A 769 -16.92 4.89 17.28
CA GLU A 769 -16.88 3.85 18.32
C GLU A 769 -15.95 2.67 17.99
N ARG A 770 -15.35 2.68 16.80
CA ARG A 770 -14.61 1.54 16.26
C ARG A 770 -13.32 1.25 17.04
N THR A 771 -13.05 -0.03 17.23
CA THR A 771 -11.80 -0.65 17.68
C THR A 771 -11.40 -1.80 16.75
N LEU A 772 -10.29 -2.49 17.06
CA LEU A 772 -9.85 -3.66 16.29
C LEU A 772 -10.87 -4.80 16.28
N ASP A 773 -11.65 -4.96 17.35
CA ASP A 773 -12.56 -6.10 17.51
C ASP A 773 -14.04 -5.70 17.49
N GLN A 774 -14.36 -4.40 17.51
CA GLN A 774 -15.72 -3.89 17.60
C GLN A 774 -15.94 -2.67 16.70
N LEU A 775 -17.02 -2.62 15.93
CA LEU A 775 -17.37 -1.48 15.07
C LEU A 775 -18.24 -0.45 15.79
N SER A 776 -19.30 -0.92 16.47
CA SER A 776 -20.21 -0.07 17.23
C SER A 776 -20.56 -0.70 18.57
N THR A 777 -20.91 0.15 19.54
CA THR A 777 -21.32 -0.28 20.88
C THR A 777 -22.75 -0.84 20.86
N GLN A 778 -23.05 -1.70 21.84
CA GLN A 778 -24.40 -2.25 22.03
C GLN A 778 -25.46 -1.16 22.25
N SER A 779 -25.08 -0.05 22.90
CA SER A 779 -25.96 1.11 23.12
C SER A 779 -26.41 1.71 21.79
N THR A 780 -25.48 1.94 20.87
CA THR A 780 -25.75 2.48 19.52
C THR A 780 -26.64 1.54 18.72
N TYR A 781 -26.35 0.24 18.72
CA TYR A 781 -27.21 -0.74 18.06
C TYR A 781 -28.63 -0.73 18.65
N SER A 782 -28.77 -0.70 19.97
CA SER A 782 -30.08 -0.73 20.64
C SER A 782 -30.94 0.46 20.23
N LYS A 783 -30.40 1.69 20.32
CA LYS A 783 -31.09 2.91 19.89
C LYS A 783 -31.46 2.89 18.40
N MET A 784 -30.54 2.40 17.57
CA MET A 784 -30.75 2.27 16.13
C MET A 784 -31.89 1.30 15.81
N PHE A 785 -31.92 0.12 16.45
CA PHE A 785 -33.00 -0.84 16.28
C PHE A 785 -34.33 -0.33 16.85
N GLU A 786 -34.34 0.35 18.00
CA GLU A 786 -35.53 1.02 18.54
C GLU A 786 -36.12 2.01 17.53
N ARG A 787 -35.27 2.83 16.91
CA ARG A 787 -35.69 3.79 15.89
C ARG A 787 -36.24 3.09 14.64
N ILE A 788 -35.57 2.05 14.15
CA ILE A 788 -36.04 1.28 12.98
C ILE A 788 -37.37 0.58 13.27
N ILE A 789 -37.55 -0.01 14.46
CA ILE A 789 -38.80 -0.66 14.87
C ILE A 789 -39.95 0.35 14.97
N SER A 790 -39.65 1.61 15.29
CA SER A 790 -40.63 2.70 15.33
C SER A 790 -41.06 3.22 13.95
N LEU A 791 -40.41 2.77 12.86
CA LEU A 791 -40.74 3.23 11.51
C LEU A 791 -42.17 2.81 11.11
N PRO A 792 -42.83 3.58 10.23
CA PRO A 792 -44.17 3.25 9.76
C PRO A 792 -44.24 1.87 9.12
N LYS A 793 -45.30 1.11 9.42
CA LYS A 793 -45.52 -0.25 8.87
C LYS A 793 -45.60 -0.33 7.34
N MET A 794 -45.77 0.80 6.64
CA MET A 794 -45.79 0.86 5.18
C MET A 794 -44.39 0.77 4.55
N ALA A 795 -43.32 0.80 5.35
CA ALA A 795 -41.95 0.66 4.87
C ALA A 795 -41.63 -0.77 4.39
N GLU A 796 -41.84 -1.01 3.10
CA GLU A 796 -41.52 -2.28 2.44
C GLU A 796 -40.02 -2.51 2.28
N HIS A 797 -39.20 -1.45 2.24
CA HIS A 797 -37.75 -1.52 2.04
C HIS A 797 -36.97 -0.62 2.99
N LEU A 798 -35.92 -1.19 3.59
CA LEU A 798 -34.93 -0.49 4.42
C LEU A 798 -33.53 -0.62 3.79
N VAL A 799 -32.90 0.52 3.51
CA VAL A 799 -31.51 0.57 3.02
C VAL A 799 -30.57 0.88 4.18
N ILE A 800 -29.51 0.08 4.35
CA ILE A 800 -28.51 0.28 5.40
C ILE A 800 -27.19 0.67 4.75
N SER A 801 -26.83 1.93 4.90
CA SER A 801 -25.56 2.48 4.45
C SER A 801 -24.48 2.21 5.49
N ILE A 802 -23.41 1.55 5.06
CA ILE A 802 -22.23 1.22 5.85
C ILE A 802 -20.97 1.58 5.06
N ALA A 803 -19.89 1.96 5.76
CA ALA A 803 -18.67 2.42 5.10
C ALA A 803 -18.06 1.34 4.20
N SER A 804 -17.93 0.12 4.75
CA SER A 804 -17.25 -1.00 4.09
C SER A 804 -18.22 -2.15 3.77
N PRO A 805 -17.99 -2.94 2.72
CA PRO A 805 -18.87 -4.04 2.31
C PRO A 805 -19.08 -5.12 3.38
N ILE A 806 -20.33 -5.52 3.58
CA ILE A 806 -20.70 -6.64 4.47
C ILE A 806 -20.69 -7.99 3.76
N ALA A 807 -20.91 -8.04 2.45
CA ALA A 807 -20.81 -9.25 1.63
C ALA A 807 -19.87 -8.98 0.46
N TYR A 808 -18.72 -9.66 0.41
CA TYR A 808 -17.60 -9.33 -0.48
C TYR A 808 -16.60 -10.50 -0.62
N PRO A 809 -15.88 -10.65 -1.75
CA PRO A 809 -14.91 -11.73 -1.92
C PRO A 809 -13.78 -11.69 -0.89
N ARG A 810 -13.49 -12.83 -0.27
CA ARG A 810 -12.45 -12.96 0.77
C ARG A 810 -11.49 -14.11 0.52
N VAL A 811 -10.25 -13.93 0.97
CA VAL A 811 -9.24 -14.99 1.04
C VAL A 811 -9.49 -15.79 2.32
N ALA A 812 -9.98 -17.04 2.20
CA ALA A 812 -10.25 -17.87 3.36
C ALA A 812 -8.93 -18.29 4.04
N SER A 813 -8.65 -17.75 5.23
CA SER A 813 -7.43 -18.09 5.98
C SER A 813 -7.68 -18.93 7.24
N ASP A 814 -8.75 -19.73 7.30
CA ASP A 814 -8.98 -20.67 8.42
C ASP A 814 -9.03 -22.13 7.96
N ASN A 815 -8.05 -22.89 8.45
CA ASN A 815 -8.07 -24.31 8.87
C ASN A 815 -9.09 -25.22 8.18
N SER A 816 -8.93 -25.42 6.89
CA SER A 816 -8.98 -26.73 6.23
C SER A 816 -8.90 -26.46 4.75
N SER A 817 -7.87 -27.03 4.14
CA SER A 817 -7.63 -26.99 2.72
C SER A 817 -6.99 -25.67 2.24
N GLY A 818 -5.65 -25.67 2.30
CA GLY A 818 -4.82 -24.97 1.31
C GLY A 818 -5.16 -25.33 -0.14
N THR A 819 -6.17 -26.16 -0.40
CA THR A 819 -6.71 -26.57 -1.69
C THR A 819 -7.28 -25.46 -2.53
N ALA A 820 -7.73 -24.31 -2.00
CA ALA A 820 -8.26 -23.25 -2.87
C ALA A 820 -7.16 -22.53 -3.66
N VAL A 821 -5.99 -22.35 -3.03
CA VAL A 821 -4.79 -21.76 -3.63
C VAL A 821 -3.93 -22.87 -4.26
N SER A 822 -3.94 -24.10 -3.71
CA SER A 822 -3.31 -25.27 -4.34
C SER A 822 -4.10 -25.95 -5.46
N SER A 823 -5.40 -25.71 -5.58
CA SER A 823 -6.16 -26.05 -6.79
C SER A 823 -5.84 -25.09 -7.93
N LEU A 824 -5.51 -23.83 -7.63
CA LEU A 824 -4.89 -22.92 -8.61
C LEU A 824 -3.52 -23.46 -9.03
N PHE A 825 -2.72 -23.99 -8.09
CA PHE A 825 -1.44 -24.67 -8.40
C PHE A 825 -1.61 -25.99 -9.20
N ALA A 826 -2.75 -26.69 -9.08
CA ALA A 826 -2.97 -27.99 -9.73
C ALA A 826 -3.72 -27.91 -11.08
N GLN A 827 -4.67 -26.99 -11.24
CA GLN A 827 -5.45 -26.84 -12.49
C GLN A 827 -4.72 -26.03 -13.57
N SER A 828 -3.61 -25.35 -13.26
CA SER A 828 -2.81 -24.59 -14.22
C SER A 828 -1.72 -25.40 -14.92
N ARG A 829 -1.63 -26.72 -14.71
CA ARG A 829 -0.65 -27.60 -15.38
C ARG A 829 -0.91 -27.81 -16.88
N GLY A 830 -1.89 -27.11 -17.47
CA GLY A 830 -2.30 -27.27 -18.87
C GLY A 830 -2.14 -26.05 -19.79
N SER A 831 -1.68 -24.88 -19.31
CA SER A 831 -1.58 -23.67 -20.14
C SER A 831 -0.31 -22.89 -19.83
N SER A 832 0.72 -23.06 -20.67
CA SER A 832 2.10 -22.60 -20.48
C SER A 832 2.39 -21.15 -20.90
N THR A 833 1.39 -20.28 -21.01
CA THR A 833 1.61 -18.87 -21.38
C THR A 833 0.85 -17.92 -20.44
N GLY A 834 1.54 -17.32 -19.47
CA GLY A 834 1.09 -16.09 -18.81
C GLY A 834 1.03 -16.05 -17.28
N ILE A 835 1.19 -17.17 -16.56
CA ILE A 835 0.87 -17.22 -15.11
C ILE A 835 2.12 -17.12 -14.20
N SER A 836 3.32 -17.48 -14.66
CA SER A 836 4.54 -17.41 -13.83
C SER A 836 4.94 -15.97 -13.46
N GLY A 837 4.75 -15.01 -14.37
CA GLY A 837 4.94 -13.58 -14.09
C GLY A 837 3.82 -12.95 -13.24
N LEU A 838 2.64 -13.57 -13.20
CA LEU A 838 1.55 -13.19 -12.31
C LEU A 838 1.84 -13.65 -10.87
N LEU A 839 2.49 -14.80 -10.71
CA LEU A 839 2.80 -15.42 -9.41
C LEU A 839 3.83 -14.63 -8.60
N GLY A 840 4.88 -14.06 -9.23
CA GLY A 840 5.81 -13.15 -8.54
C GLY A 840 5.18 -11.82 -8.09
N ARG A 841 4.14 -11.35 -8.80
CA ARG A 841 3.38 -10.14 -8.45
C ARG A 841 2.31 -10.40 -7.37
N LEU A 842 1.70 -11.58 -7.37
CA LEU A 842 0.66 -11.95 -6.40
C LEU A 842 1.21 -12.21 -4.99
N SER A 843 2.47 -12.64 -4.84
CA SER A 843 3.10 -12.78 -3.52
C SER A 843 3.27 -11.43 -2.82
N ILE A 844 3.65 -10.39 -3.57
CA ILE A 844 3.85 -9.01 -3.08
C ILE A 844 2.49 -8.32 -2.82
N GLU A 845 1.46 -8.61 -3.63
CA GLU A 845 0.10 -8.06 -3.44
C GLU A 845 -0.72 -8.80 -2.36
N SER A 846 -0.29 -9.97 -1.91
CA SER A 846 -1.02 -10.77 -0.92
C SER A 846 -0.97 -10.19 0.51
N GLU A 847 0.11 -9.51 0.90
CA GLU A 847 0.20 -8.79 2.18
C GLU A 847 -0.64 -7.51 2.19
N ASP A 848 -0.70 -6.79 1.06
CA ASP A 848 -1.58 -5.62 0.87
C ASP A 848 -3.08 -6.00 1.00
N LEU A 849 -3.46 -7.21 0.55
CA LEU A 849 -4.81 -7.75 0.70
C LEU A 849 -5.14 -8.19 2.13
N VAL A 850 -4.15 -8.65 2.90
CA VAL A 850 -4.32 -9.07 4.30
C VAL A 850 -4.47 -7.85 5.22
N ASN A 851 -3.73 -6.75 5.01
CA ASN A 851 -3.88 -5.53 5.82
C ASN A 851 -5.14 -4.72 5.49
N THR A 852 -5.59 -4.71 4.23
CA THR A 852 -6.93 -4.19 3.84
C THR A 852 -8.07 -5.02 4.46
N SER A 853 -7.79 -6.26 4.90
CA SER A 853 -8.79 -7.18 5.43
C SER A 853 -9.34 -6.76 6.80
N ASN A 854 -8.62 -5.98 7.61
CA ASN A 854 -9.06 -5.61 8.96
C ASN A 854 -10.11 -4.49 8.99
N GLU A 855 -10.26 -3.71 7.92
CA GLU A 855 -11.32 -2.68 7.84
C GLU A 855 -12.69 -3.22 7.52
N LEU A 856 -12.71 -4.29 6.74
CA LEU A 856 -13.92 -4.84 6.18
C LEU A 856 -14.70 -5.56 7.28
N TRP A 857 -16.03 -5.53 7.18
CA TRP A 857 -16.90 -6.35 8.02
C TRP A 857 -16.58 -7.85 7.93
N ILE A 858 -15.94 -8.28 6.84
CA ILE A 858 -15.54 -9.67 6.59
C ILE A 858 -14.24 -10.08 7.30
N SER A 859 -13.59 -9.17 8.05
CA SER A 859 -12.42 -9.46 8.89
C SER A 859 -12.71 -10.56 9.91
N LYS A 860 -11.68 -11.30 10.32
CA LYS A 860 -11.78 -12.29 11.41
C LYS A 860 -12.21 -11.63 12.72
N SER A 861 -11.66 -10.46 13.05
CA SER A 861 -11.94 -9.74 14.29
C SER A 861 -13.42 -9.35 14.42
N HIS A 862 -14.07 -9.01 13.31
CA HIS A 862 -15.48 -8.59 13.29
C HIS A 862 -16.46 -9.72 12.97
N LYS A 863 -16.01 -10.98 12.89
CA LYS A 863 -16.85 -12.12 12.47
C LYS A 863 -18.12 -12.24 13.33
N TYR A 864 -17.98 -12.19 14.66
CA TYR A 864 -19.10 -12.37 15.58
C TYR A 864 -20.08 -11.20 15.55
N GLU A 865 -19.57 -9.96 15.53
CA GLU A 865 -20.39 -8.75 15.43
C GLU A 865 -21.17 -8.72 14.11
N ARG A 866 -20.50 -9.03 12.98
CA ARG A 866 -21.14 -9.16 11.67
C ARG A 866 -22.24 -10.21 11.67
N GLN A 867 -21.97 -11.38 12.22
CA GLN A 867 -22.94 -12.49 12.27
C GLN A 867 -24.16 -12.09 13.09
N TRP A 868 -23.96 -11.53 14.27
CA TRP A 868 -25.03 -11.02 15.12
C TRP A 868 -25.85 -9.92 14.40
N PHE A 869 -25.18 -8.95 13.79
CA PHE A 869 -25.83 -7.83 13.11
C PHE A 869 -26.72 -8.30 11.93
N VAL A 870 -26.19 -9.20 11.08
CA VAL A 870 -26.96 -9.82 9.99
C VAL A 870 -28.16 -10.59 10.55
N GLU A 871 -27.98 -11.37 11.61
CA GLU A 871 -29.06 -12.14 12.22
C GLU A 871 -30.16 -11.23 12.78
N GLN A 872 -29.82 -10.17 13.50
CA GLN A 872 -30.81 -9.21 14.02
C GLN A 872 -31.61 -8.54 12.90
N LEU A 873 -30.94 -8.18 11.80
CA LEU A 873 -31.60 -7.63 10.62
C LEU A 873 -32.50 -8.66 9.93
N GLN A 874 -32.10 -9.93 9.86
CA GLN A 874 -32.94 -11.00 9.32
C GLN A 874 -34.18 -11.23 10.19
N GLN A 875 -34.04 -11.17 11.51
CA GLN A 875 -35.16 -11.27 12.45
C GLN A 875 -36.09 -10.06 12.33
N TYR A 876 -35.55 -8.85 12.16
CA TYR A 876 -36.34 -7.66 11.88
C TYR A 876 -37.13 -7.79 10.57
N SER A 877 -36.44 -8.12 9.46
CA SER A 877 -37.04 -8.40 8.15
C SER A 877 -38.17 -9.43 8.25
N LEU A 878 -37.91 -10.53 8.98
CA LEU A 878 -38.91 -11.56 9.21
C LEU A 878 -40.12 -11.00 9.95
N LYS A 879 -39.96 -10.18 11.01
CA LYS A 879 -41.05 -9.67 11.87
C LYS A 879 -41.86 -8.52 11.27
N THR A 880 -41.24 -7.63 10.49
CA THR A 880 -41.92 -6.45 9.94
C THR A 880 -42.38 -6.64 8.51
N GLY A 881 -41.82 -7.62 7.79
CA GLY A 881 -42.06 -7.76 6.36
C GLY A 881 -41.38 -6.66 5.58
N THR A 882 -40.15 -6.29 5.97
CA THR A 882 -39.36 -5.24 5.31
C THR A 882 -38.15 -5.87 4.63
N ARG A 883 -37.96 -5.60 3.33
CA ARG A 883 -36.75 -5.98 2.58
C ARG A 883 -35.56 -5.14 3.04
N ILE A 884 -34.41 -5.78 3.24
CA ILE A 884 -33.17 -5.08 3.61
C ILE A 884 -32.18 -5.11 2.46
N SER A 885 -31.52 -3.98 2.20
CA SER A 885 -30.37 -3.91 1.31
C SER A 885 -29.28 -3.04 1.91
N PHE A 886 -28.02 -3.40 1.69
CA PHE A 886 -26.87 -2.63 2.12
C PHE A 886 -26.33 -1.80 0.98
N LEU A 887 -25.86 -0.61 1.32
CA LEU A 887 -25.11 0.26 0.44
C LEU A 887 -23.71 0.44 1.04
N SER A 888 -22.67 0.13 0.29
CA SER A 888 -21.29 0.17 0.78
C SER A 888 -20.31 0.78 -0.22
N GLY A 889 -19.21 1.32 0.30
CA GLY A 889 -18.14 1.96 -0.47
C GLY A 889 -16.75 1.57 0.02
N THR A 890 -15.79 2.50 -0.03
CA THR A 890 -14.38 2.36 0.42
C THR A 890 -13.53 1.38 -0.41
N VAL A 891 -14.12 0.34 -0.99
CA VAL A 891 -13.41 -0.54 -1.92
C VAL A 891 -13.36 0.08 -3.32
N GLN A 892 -12.18 0.10 -3.94
CA GLN A 892 -11.94 0.72 -5.24
C GLN A 892 -12.48 -0.09 -6.45
N CYS A 893 -13.66 -0.72 -6.32
CA CYS A 893 -14.33 -1.49 -7.37
C CYS A 893 -15.84 -1.63 -7.11
N ALA A 894 -16.65 -1.76 -8.17
CA ALA A 894 -18.07 -2.04 -8.08
C ALA A 894 -18.39 -3.54 -8.06
N GLY A 895 -19.47 -3.92 -7.40
CA GLY A 895 -19.97 -5.30 -7.38
C GLY A 895 -21.23 -5.46 -6.53
N ILE A 896 -21.77 -6.66 -6.48
CA ILE A 896 -22.95 -6.97 -5.66
C ILE A 896 -22.73 -8.28 -4.91
N GLY A 897 -22.77 -8.21 -3.58
CA GLY A 897 -22.85 -9.36 -2.70
C GLY A 897 -24.31 -9.68 -2.36
N ILE A 898 -24.63 -10.95 -2.14
CA ILE A 898 -25.95 -11.42 -1.70
C ILE A 898 -25.77 -12.33 -0.48
N LEU A 899 -26.58 -12.06 0.54
CA LEU A 899 -26.88 -12.97 1.64
C LEU A 899 -28.23 -13.63 1.34
N LYS A 900 -28.36 -14.94 1.47
CA LYS A 900 -29.61 -15.69 1.20
C LYS A 900 -29.75 -16.91 2.09
N SER A 901 -30.94 -17.50 2.17
CA SER A 901 -31.18 -18.71 2.95
C SER A 901 -30.30 -19.89 2.49
N LEU A 902 -29.63 -20.55 3.42
CA LEU A 902 -28.81 -21.75 3.17
C LEU A 902 -29.71 -22.96 2.86
N VAL A 903 -29.52 -23.59 1.71
CA VAL A 903 -30.26 -24.81 1.33
C VAL A 903 -29.45 -26.07 1.66
N LYS A 904 -29.95 -26.88 2.60
CA LYS A 904 -29.32 -28.15 3.03
C LYS A 904 -30.01 -29.35 2.36
N GLY A 905 -29.29 -30.16 1.56
CA GLY A 905 -29.80 -31.42 1.00
C GLY A 905 -29.44 -31.68 -0.46
N ARG A 906 -29.85 -32.84 -0.99
CA ARG A 906 -29.63 -33.24 -2.41
C ARG A 906 -30.56 -32.53 -3.40
N SER A 907 -31.72 -32.05 -2.94
CA SER A 907 -32.62 -31.19 -3.71
C SER A 907 -32.22 -29.72 -3.51
N LYS A 908 -31.51 -29.13 -4.48
CA LYS A 908 -31.02 -27.76 -4.43
C LYS A 908 -32.02 -26.77 -5.05
N GLN A 909 -33.24 -26.69 -4.54
CA GLN A 909 -34.14 -25.61 -4.96
C GLN A 909 -33.93 -24.39 -4.06
N GLU A 910 -33.36 -23.33 -4.61
CA GLU A 910 -33.18 -22.06 -3.89
C GLU A 910 -34.53 -21.40 -3.63
N VAL A 911 -34.66 -20.75 -2.47
CA VAL A 911 -35.86 -19.95 -2.15
C VAL A 911 -35.85 -18.72 -3.05
N ALA A 912 -36.98 -18.46 -3.72
CA ALA A 912 -37.10 -17.29 -4.58
C ALA A 912 -36.89 -16.00 -3.77
N PRO A 913 -36.16 -14.99 -4.27
CA PRO A 913 -35.86 -13.77 -3.53
C PRO A 913 -37.08 -13.09 -2.87
N PRO A 914 -38.26 -12.95 -3.52
CA PRO A 914 -39.44 -12.36 -2.88
C PRO A 914 -39.92 -13.13 -1.63
N LEU A 915 -39.70 -14.45 -1.58
CA LEU A 915 -40.14 -15.33 -0.48
C LEU A 915 -39.05 -15.54 0.58
N ASP A 916 -37.83 -15.07 0.36
CA ASP A 916 -36.71 -15.23 1.27
C ASP A 916 -36.50 -13.98 2.13
N HIS A 917 -36.86 -14.06 3.42
CA HIS A 917 -36.64 -12.99 4.40
C HIS A 917 -35.15 -12.73 4.70
N ARG A 918 -34.27 -13.69 4.36
CA ARG A 918 -32.82 -13.59 4.52
C ARG A 918 -32.11 -13.04 3.31
N TYR A 919 -32.83 -12.90 2.20
CA TYR A 919 -32.30 -12.31 0.98
C TYR A 919 -32.02 -10.82 1.18
N MET A 920 -30.73 -10.49 1.28
CA MET A 920 -30.21 -9.13 1.43
C MET A 920 -29.11 -8.90 0.39
N MET A 921 -29.22 -7.80 -0.36
CA MET A 921 -28.20 -7.40 -1.32
C MET A 921 -27.26 -6.39 -0.70
N ASN A 922 -25.97 -6.49 -0.97
CA ASN A 922 -24.97 -5.49 -0.65
C ASN A 922 -24.45 -4.86 -1.94
N ILE A 923 -24.90 -3.64 -2.24
CA ILE A 923 -24.51 -2.86 -3.40
C ILE A 923 -23.20 -2.18 -3.06
N ILE A 924 -22.14 -2.51 -3.81
CA ILE A 924 -20.80 -2.00 -3.60
C ILE A 924 -20.51 -0.97 -4.69
N ILE A 925 -20.36 0.28 -4.27
CA ILE A 925 -20.05 1.41 -5.15
C ILE A 925 -18.53 1.61 -5.14
N GLY A 926 -17.95 1.67 -6.33
CA GLY A 926 -16.54 1.98 -6.50
C GLY A 926 -16.27 3.50 -6.47
N PRO A 927 -15.07 3.93 -6.88
CA PRO A 927 -14.70 5.33 -6.79
C PRO A 927 -15.37 6.16 -7.89
N ILE A 928 -15.89 7.33 -7.54
CA ILE A 928 -16.42 8.28 -8.52
C ILE A 928 -15.30 9.16 -9.13
N VAL A 929 -14.27 9.49 -8.33
CA VAL A 929 -13.11 10.27 -8.75
C VAL A 929 -11.84 9.42 -8.85
N ASP A 930 -11.51 8.66 -7.79
CA ASP A 930 -10.22 7.98 -7.63
C ASP A 930 -9.94 6.84 -8.64
N ALA A 931 -8.68 6.39 -8.67
CA ALA A 931 -8.26 5.22 -9.41
C ALA A 931 -8.93 3.94 -8.88
N SER A 932 -9.29 3.03 -9.80
CA SER A 932 -9.76 1.69 -9.44
C SER A 932 -8.60 0.74 -9.07
N VAL A 933 -8.92 -0.39 -8.44
CA VAL A 933 -7.91 -1.40 -8.09
C VAL A 933 -7.11 -1.90 -9.31
N PRO A 934 -5.82 -2.26 -9.14
CA PRO A 934 -5.03 -2.88 -10.20
C PRO A 934 -5.69 -4.13 -10.80
N ASN A 935 -5.47 -4.37 -12.09
CA ASN A 935 -6.07 -5.50 -12.83
C ASN A 935 -5.71 -6.89 -12.25
N SER A 936 -4.52 -7.03 -11.65
CA SER A 936 -4.07 -8.25 -10.94
C SER A 936 -4.97 -8.57 -9.75
N VAL A 937 -5.17 -7.59 -8.87
CA VAL A 937 -6.05 -7.68 -7.70
C VAL A 937 -7.51 -7.91 -8.11
N LEU A 938 -7.98 -7.24 -9.18
CA LEU A 938 -9.33 -7.43 -9.70
C LEU A 938 -9.55 -8.87 -10.19
N SER A 939 -8.57 -9.46 -10.85
CA SER A 939 -8.63 -10.85 -11.36
C SER A 939 -8.73 -11.85 -10.21
N LEU A 940 -7.95 -11.66 -9.14
CA LEU A 940 -8.04 -12.48 -7.93
C LEU A 940 -9.39 -12.35 -7.24
N LYS A 941 -9.90 -11.13 -7.04
CA LYS A 941 -11.22 -10.87 -6.44
C LYS A 941 -12.33 -11.56 -7.22
N ASN A 942 -12.26 -11.55 -8.55
CA ASN A 942 -13.22 -12.25 -9.39
C ASN A 942 -13.16 -13.76 -9.27
N PHE A 943 -11.97 -14.34 -9.16
CA PHE A 943 -11.82 -15.76 -8.90
C PHE A 943 -12.46 -16.13 -7.54
N LEU A 944 -12.19 -15.36 -6.50
CA LEU A 944 -12.78 -15.57 -5.17
C LEU A 944 -14.30 -15.39 -5.17
N ALA A 945 -14.82 -14.43 -5.95
CA ALA A 945 -16.26 -14.17 -6.10
C ALA A 945 -17.06 -15.37 -6.64
N THR A 946 -16.43 -16.31 -7.35
CA THR A 946 -17.09 -17.54 -7.85
C THR A 946 -17.42 -18.54 -6.74
N LYS A 947 -16.84 -18.37 -5.55
CA LYS A 947 -16.98 -19.32 -4.44
C LYS A 947 -18.03 -18.83 -3.45
N THR A 948 -18.93 -19.73 -3.05
CA THR A 948 -19.83 -19.49 -1.92
C THR A 948 -19.06 -19.48 -0.60
N HIS A 949 -19.25 -18.43 0.19
CA HIS A 949 -18.59 -18.25 1.47
C HIS A 949 -19.44 -18.79 2.62
N LYS A 950 -18.83 -19.64 3.46
CA LYS A 950 -19.56 -20.39 4.50
C LYS A 950 -19.56 -19.76 5.91
N ALA A 951 -19.18 -18.49 6.06
CA ALA A 951 -19.02 -17.92 7.41
C ALA A 951 -20.32 -17.68 8.18
N LEU A 952 -21.45 -17.59 7.48
CA LEU A 952 -22.77 -17.37 8.07
C LEU A 952 -23.62 -18.65 8.05
N HIS A 953 -23.01 -19.81 7.82
CA HIS A 953 -23.72 -21.10 7.84
C HIS A 953 -24.26 -21.46 9.22
N ASP A 954 -23.61 -20.98 10.29
CA ASP A 954 -24.11 -21.14 11.66
C ASP A 954 -25.46 -20.43 11.86
N THR A 955 -25.70 -19.36 11.10
CA THR A 955 -26.97 -18.64 11.02
C THR A 955 -27.84 -19.11 9.85
N ASP A 956 -27.58 -20.26 9.24
CA ASP A 956 -28.31 -20.78 8.07
C ASP A 956 -28.40 -19.77 6.90
N THR A 957 -27.31 -19.04 6.67
CA THR A 957 -27.21 -18.02 5.61
C THR A 957 -26.02 -18.29 4.69
N ASP A 958 -26.27 -18.31 3.39
CA ASP A 958 -25.29 -18.37 2.31
C ASP A 958 -24.85 -16.97 1.88
N GLU A 959 -23.57 -16.82 1.54
CA GLU A 959 -22.99 -15.58 1.01
C GLU A 959 -22.36 -15.83 -0.36
N THR A 960 -22.79 -15.06 -1.37
CA THR A 960 -22.35 -15.19 -2.77
C THR A 960 -22.22 -13.83 -3.45
N MET A 961 -21.50 -13.77 -4.57
CA MET A 961 -21.45 -12.58 -5.44
C MET A 961 -22.33 -12.77 -6.67
N VAL A 962 -22.94 -11.69 -7.15
CA VAL A 962 -23.74 -11.69 -8.39
C VAL A 962 -22.81 -11.49 -9.59
N PRO A 963 -22.94 -12.30 -10.66
CA PRO A 963 -22.27 -12.03 -11.92
C PRO A 963 -23.00 -10.91 -12.70
N LEU A 964 -23.01 -9.68 -12.16
CA LEU A 964 -23.74 -8.53 -12.71
C LEU A 964 -23.19 -8.09 -14.08
N PHE A 965 -21.87 -8.14 -14.25
CA PHE A 965 -21.19 -7.59 -15.42
C PHE A 965 -21.11 -8.65 -16.52
N VAL A 966 -22.25 -8.96 -17.15
CA VAL A 966 -22.34 -9.96 -18.23
C VAL A 966 -21.79 -9.44 -19.56
N VAL A 967 -21.77 -8.11 -19.74
CA VAL A 967 -21.22 -7.40 -20.90
C VAL A 967 -20.31 -6.29 -20.37
N ASP A 968 -19.11 -6.13 -20.94
CA ASP A 968 -18.20 -5.04 -20.55
C ASP A 968 -18.71 -3.67 -21.06
N THR A 969 -18.14 -2.57 -20.58
CA THR A 969 -18.62 -1.21 -20.89
C THR A 969 -18.50 -0.81 -22.37
N ASN A 970 -17.70 -1.55 -23.14
CA ASN A 970 -17.52 -1.39 -24.59
C ASN A 970 -18.35 -2.39 -25.41
N GLY A 971 -19.24 -3.16 -24.78
CA GLY A 971 -20.08 -4.16 -25.46
C GLY A 971 -19.39 -5.53 -25.69
N SER A 972 -18.12 -5.69 -25.33
CA SER A 972 -17.38 -6.95 -25.49
C SER A 972 -17.67 -7.95 -24.36
N GLN A 973 -17.22 -9.20 -24.55
CA GLN A 973 -17.27 -10.21 -23.49
C GLN A 973 -16.35 -9.81 -22.33
N PRO A 974 -16.88 -9.75 -21.10
CA PRO A 974 -16.14 -9.20 -19.98
C PRO A 974 -15.10 -10.18 -19.47
N LYS A 975 -13.91 -9.66 -19.15
CA LYS A 975 -12.86 -10.43 -18.46
C LYS A 975 -13.25 -10.83 -17.03
N SER A 976 -14.21 -10.11 -16.46
CA SER A 976 -14.70 -10.25 -15.10
C SER A 976 -16.21 -10.09 -15.07
N LYS A 977 -16.91 -11.02 -14.43
CA LYS A 977 -18.38 -10.98 -14.33
C LYS A 977 -18.90 -10.46 -12.99
N HIS A 978 -18.11 -10.52 -11.92
CA HIS A 978 -18.60 -10.27 -10.55
C HIS A 978 -18.18 -8.90 -9.99
N VAL A 979 -17.02 -8.37 -10.38
CA VAL A 979 -16.45 -7.15 -9.81
C VAL A 979 -15.80 -6.30 -10.89
N MET A 980 -16.19 -5.04 -11.02
CA MET A 980 -15.71 -4.11 -12.06
C MET A 980 -14.77 -3.04 -11.48
N GLY A 981 -13.55 -2.96 -12.01
CA GLY A 981 -12.54 -1.97 -11.62
C GLY A 981 -12.55 -0.73 -12.51
N LYS A 982 -13.68 -0.02 -12.57
CA LYS A 982 -13.84 1.26 -13.27
C LYS A 982 -14.61 2.25 -12.39
N ARG A 983 -14.44 3.55 -12.64
CA ARG A 983 -15.15 4.58 -11.88
C ARG A 983 -16.65 4.48 -12.07
N ASN A 984 -17.41 4.75 -11.02
CA ASN A 984 -18.86 4.58 -11.06
C ASN A 984 -19.59 5.38 -9.99
N TRP A 985 -20.91 5.43 -10.15
CA TRP A 985 -21.87 5.88 -9.16
C TRP A 985 -23.13 5.01 -9.27
N CYS A 986 -24.06 5.10 -8.31
CA CYS A 986 -25.29 4.30 -8.33
C CYS A 986 -26.52 5.21 -8.32
N SER A 987 -27.47 4.97 -9.22
CA SER A 987 -28.80 5.59 -9.17
C SER A 987 -29.82 4.60 -8.60
N VAL A 988 -30.77 5.11 -7.82
CA VAL A 988 -31.77 4.29 -7.15
C VAL A 988 -33.16 4.88 -7.30
N GLU A 989 -34.08 4.04 -7.75
CA GLU A 989 -35.50 4.38 -7.89
C GLU A 989 -36.40 3.17 -7.62
N ARG A 990 -37.67 3.43 -7.29
CA ARG A 990 -38.69 2.39 -7.15
C ARG A 990 -39.49 2.28 -8.44
N ASP A 991 -39.60 1.07 -8.99
CA ASP A 991 -40.51 0.78 -10.08
C ASP A 991 -41.96 0.83 -9.54
N PRO A 992 -42.82 1.74 -10.03
CA PRO A 992 -44.20 1.84 -9.54
C PRO A 992 -45.05 0.62 -9.92
N THR A 993 -44.65 -0.13 -10.95
CA THR A 993 -45.41 -1.24 -11.52
C THR A 993 -45.14 -2.54 -10.77
N THR A 994 -43.86 -2.86 -10.56
CA THR A 994 -43.45 -4.10 -9.88
C THR A 994 -43.26 -3.92 -8.38
N GLY A 995 -43.02 -2.68 -7.92
CA GLY A 995 -42.64 -2.38 -6.55
C GLY A 995 -41.16 -2.63 -6.24
N ASP A 996 -40.37 -3.07 -7.22
CA ASP A 996 -38.93 -3.32 -7.03
C ASP A 996 -38.18 -2.02 -6.76
N ILE A 997 -37.17 -2.08 -5.90
CA ILE A 997 -36.13 -1.05 -5.86
C ILE A 997 -35.05 -1.42 -6.87
N ILE A 998 -34.82 -0.55 -7.84
CA ILE A 998 -33.81 -0.69 -8.89
C ILE A 998 -32.55 0.02 -8.41
N PHE A 999 -31.45 -0.71 -8.31
CA PHE A 999 -30.11 -0.16 -8.10
C PHE A 999 -29.37 -0.24 -9.43
N ASP A 1000 -29.13 0.90 -10.08
CA ASP A 1000 -28.40 0.99 -11.35
C ASP A 1000 -26.99 1.53 -11.13
N ILE A 1001 -26.00 0.65 -11.18
CA ILE A 1001 -24.58 1.02 -11.09
C ILE A 1001 -24.13 1.55 -12.46
N ARG A 1002 -23.87 2.86 -12.51
CA ARG A 1002 -23.44 3.61 -13.68
C ARG A 1002 -21.92 3.58 -13.76
N VAL A 1003 -21.38 2.75 -14.65
CA VAL A 1003 -19.92 2.53 -14.77
C VAL A 1003 -19.36 3.30 -15.95
N GLU A 1004 -18.26 4.03 -15.75
CA GLU A 1004 -17.56 4.79 -16.78
C GLU A 1004 -17.18 3.91 -18.00
N LYS A 1005 -17.55 4.35 -19.20
CA LYS A 1005 -17.23 3.67 -20.47
C LYS A 1005 -15.74 3.64 -20.73
N GLU A 1006 -15.14 4.83 -20.74
CA GLU A 1006 -13.75 5.09 -21.05
C GLU A 1006 -13.21 6.13 -20.08
N LYS A 1007 -11.98 5.91 -19.58
CA LYS A 1007 -11.33 6.77 -18.59
C LYS A 1007 -11.27 8.22 -19.11
N GLY A 1008 -11.93 9.12 -18.39
CA GLY A 1008 -11.88 10.56 -18.65
C GLY A 1008 -13.01 11.10 -19.52
N ASN A 1009 -13.77 10.24 -20.20
CA ASN A 1009 -14.80 10.67 -21.15
C ASN A 1009 -16.07 11.20 -20.45
N GLY A 1010 -16.37 10.69 -19.24
CA GLY A 1010 -17.54 11.14 -18.47
C GLY A 1010 -18.86 10.63 -19.04
N GLU A 1011 -18.85 9.48 -19.71
CA GLU A 1011 -20.06 8.74 -20.07
C GLU A 1011 -20.11 7.41 -19.31
N THR A 1012 -21.30 7.02 -18.86
CA THR A 1012 -21.50 5.74 -18.14
C THR A 1012 -22.42 4.75 -18.85
N VAL A 1013 -22.24 3.47 -18.53
CA VAL A 1013 -23.12 2.34 -18.90
C VAL A 1013 -23.91 1.88 -17.69
N SER A 1014 -25.17 1.51 -17.90
CA SER A 1014 -26.09 0.98 -16.88
C SER A 1014 -25.79 -0.48 -16.55
N TYR A 1015 -25.79 -0.81 -15.27
CA TYR A 1015 -25.78 -2.17 -14.73
C TYR A 1015 -26.79 -2.25 -13.58
N ALA A 1016 -28.05 -2.47 -13.93
CA ALA A 1016 -29.16 -2.48 -12.99
C ALA A 1016 -29.41 -3.86 -12.36
N ILE A 1017 -29.67 -3.87 -11.04
CA ILE A 1017 -30.22 -5.01 -10.30
C ILE A 1017 -31.53 -4.60 -9.63
N ARG A 1018 -32.44 -5.57 -9.44
CA ARG A 1018 -33.76 -5.35 -8.82
C ARG A 1018 -33.82 -6.03 -7.46
N ALA A 1019 -34.24 -5.27 -6.45
CA ALA A 1019 -34.60 -5.77 -5.14
C ALA A 1019 -36.12 -5.94 -5.07
N PRO A 1020 -36.64 -7.18 -5.05
CA PRO A 1020 -38.07 -7.37 -5.05
C PRO A 1020 -38.70 -7.08 -3.68
N PRO A 1021 -39.95 -6.58 -3.68
CA PRO A 1021 -40.70 -6.38 -2.45
C PRO A 1021 -40.90 -7.71 -1.69
N PRO A 1022 -41.06 -7.65 -0.37
CA PRO A 1022 -41.20 -8.84 0.48
C PRO A 1022 -42.56 -9.52 0.29
N GLN A 1023 -42.57 -10.85 0.10
CA GLN A 1023 -43.80 -11.65 -0.14
C GLN A 1023 -43.93 -12.88 0.79
N TRP A 1024 -43.03 -13.08 1.76
CA TRP A 1024 -43.04 -14.25 2.65
C TRP A 1024 -44.21 -14.31 3.64
N TYR A 1025 -44.98 -13.23 3.80
CA TYR A 1025 -46.20 -13.22 4.59
C TYR A 1025 -47.43 -13.72 3.84
N SER A 1026 -47.47 -13.51 2.52
CA SER A 1026 -48.55 -14.00 1.66
C SER A 1026 -48.56 -15.53 1.56
N ALA A 1027 -47.43 -16.19 1.83
CA ALA A 1027 -47.30 -17.64 1.87
C ALA A 1027 -47.84 -18.30 3.15
N ARG A 1028 -48.31 -17.53 4.15
CA ARG A 1028 -48.87 -18.03 5.43
C ARG A 1028 -50.39 -17.85 5.57
N LEU A 1029 -51.10 -17.43 4.52
CA LEU A 1029 -52.56 -17.59 4.48
C LEU A 1029 -52.86 -18.98 3.93
N PRO A 1030 -53.26 -19.97 4.76
CA PRO A 1030 -53.86 -21.18 4.22
C PRO A 1030 -55.16 -20.78 3.51
N HIS A 1031 -55.27 -21.13 2.23
CA HIS A 1031 -56.56 -21.35 1.60
C HIS A 1031 -57.23 -22.58 2.20
#